data_AF-A0A931CDX1-F1
#
_entry.id   AF-A0A931CDX1-F1
#
_cell.length_a   1.000
_cell.length_b   1.000
_cell.length_c   1.000
_cell.angle_alpha   90.00
_cell.angle_beta   90.00
_cell.angle_gamma   90.00
#
_symmetry.space_group_name_H-M   'P 1'
#
loop_
_entity.id
_entity.type
_entity.pdbx_description
1 polymer ?
#
loop_
_entity_poly.entity_id
_entity_poly.type
_entity_poly.pdbx_seq_one_letter_code
_entity_poly.pdbx_strand_id
1 'polypeptide(L)'
;MRAAIAAAAGFTLVAGFLTAPAHAAGKPESPGRIVESLDRGLTAVPAEGGGTFLSWRLLGTEYGNNVAFNVYKGAKRLNRKPLDESTNFTDTTPGTGVYTVRAVVKNREQAPSGPAITPGDIPLLDAPGYYVQHAWPGDLDGDGRYEIVVSRLSYALDQPNYLEAYTLAGKNLWRVNLGVNSYARAGGNAANDPPLAAISGYGEVAGYRNDDNVTVYDLDSDGRAEVFVKTANGTTFADGAVISSPGALDQFVSVIDGRTGVERTRVPVASDLAADGPSGGQYGIAYLDGEHPSLITKQVVRIGARRGDFRVLFAAWDYNGRDLNRRWTFVKGQGTSFHQLRIIDVDQDGRDDIADGNYVVNSDGTFRYVVDGSTHGDRFHIGDLDPARPGLEGYAIQQTEGGVFTSFPWYYYDAATGARLITGSHPDVPQDATLWDVPRGTTADIDPFHDGYEFWAATANPDLPGAGVWSVDGTRLSKTTPSVNFRIWWDGDKGSELLDNTYVEKWNPKKQTSSKLFEPSGVVSSWRNAVPFYGDILGDWREEYLAETADHTALRLFTTNIPTNVKLYTLAHNPAYRLGWTVRGYLQSTLTDFYLGFGSKPPARPRIQTTASATRAWQVIAADNFVTDSGKWQAELQSGGTVEASGGKLDIDVPNGATVWLKQQLEGPYEIEFTATPISAGGPNDKVTDLNTFWNARDVRSPEDIFATTRSGAFAQYDYLKTYYVGQGANLNTTTRFRRYVGEPGNRPLIYDDTSPLIEANKPIRVRISVHGQQIRYYSDDQLVFDYTDADPYPSGWFAFRTVASHFHIEDFTVWRPPAR
;
A
#
# COMPACT_ATOMS: atom_id res chain seq x y z
N MET A 1 45.99 84.66 -25.84
CA MET A 1 45.70 83.74 -26.96
C MET A 1 45.97 82.31 -26.47
N ARG A 2 45.03 81.40 -26.71
CA ARG A 2 45.11 79.94 -26.53
C ARG A 2 45.08 79.34 -25.11
N ALA A 3 44.12 78.43 -24.97
CA ALA A 3 44.06 77.21 -24.16
C ALA A 3 44.42 77.31 -22.66
N ALA A 4 43.40 77.23 -21.82
CA ALA A 4 43.54 77.01 -20.38
C ALA A 4 43.35 75.53 -20.05
N ILE A 5 44.43 74.96 -19.50
CA ILE A 5 44.45 73.76 -18.67
C ILE A 5 43.88 74.14 -17.30
N ALA A 6 43.05 73.28 -16.71
CA ALA A 6 42.88 73.23 -15.26
C ALA A 6 42.63 71.78 -14.83
N ALA A 7 43.55 71.27 -14.02
CA ALA A 7 43.53 69.97 -13.39
C ALA A 7 42.55 69.95 -12.19
N ALA A 8 41.95 68.80 -11.90
CA ALA A 8 41.49 68.49 -10.55
C ALA A 8 41.44 66.97 -10.32
N ALA A 9 42.08 66.58 -9.22
CA ALA A 9 42.28 65.23 -8.72
C ALA A 9 40.99 64.59 -8.17
N GLY A 10 40.98 63.26 -8.15
CA GLY A 10 39.82 62.44 -7.81
C GLY A 10 39.40 62.42 -6.35
N PHE A 11 38.15 61.98 -6.17
CA PHE A 11 37.65 61.34 -4.96
C PHE A 11 36.77 60.15 -5.40
N THR A 12 37.12 58.97 -4.90
CA THR A 12 36.43 57.70 -5.13
C THR A 12 35.09 57.71 -4.41
N LEU A 13 33.98 57.50 -5.13
CA LEU A 13 32.67 57.21 -4.54
C LEU A 13 32.40 55.70 -4.67
N VAL A 14 32.26 55.01 -3.54
CA VAL A 14 31.79 53.63 -3.48
C VAL A 14 30.28 53.63 -3.71
N ALA A 15 29.84 53.09 -4.83
CA ALA A 15 28.43 52.77 -5.08
C ALA A 15 28.21 51.29 -4.78
N GLY A 16 27.45 51.00 -3.72
CA GLY A 16 26.97 49.65 -3.44
C GLY A 16 25.95 49.21 -4.50
N PHE A 17 26.26 48.13 -5.20
CA PHE A 17 25.31 47.45 -6.08
C PHE A 17 24.40 46.56 -5.24
N LEU A 18 23.12 46.93 -5.13
CA LEU A 18 22.04 46.01 -4.77
C LEU A 18 21.87 45.01 -5.92
N THR A 19 22.33 43.78 -5.74
CA THR A 19 22.04 42.66 -6.65
C THR A 19 20.62 42.17 -6.41
N ALA A 20 19.74 42.37 -7.39
CA ALA A 20 18.46 41.67 -7.47
C ALA A 20 18.71 40.14 -7.57
N PRO A 21 17.86 39.29 -6.97
CA PRO A 21 18.04 37.85 -7.05
C PRO A 21 17.86 37.41 -8.51
N ALA A 22 18.84 36.63 -8.98
CA ALA A 22 18.79 35.99 -10.29
C ALA A 22 17.53 35.12 -10.36
N HIS A 23 16.69 35.37 -11.37
CA HIS A 23 15.63 34.45 -11.75
C HIS A 23 16.28 33.10 -12.03
N ALA A 24 15.97 32.11 -11.19
CA ALA A 24 16.32 30.73 -11.42
C ALA A 24 15.73 30.32 -12.77
N ALA A 25 16.59 29.87 -13.67
CA ALA A 25 16.17 29.14 -14.86
C ALA A 25 15.30 27.96 -14.38
N GLY A 26 14.07 27.88 -14.89
CA GLY A 26 13.09 26.88 -14.46
C GLY A 26 13.68 25.48 -14.53
N LYS A 27 13.67 24.78 -13.40
CA LYS A 27 13.81 23.32 -13.39
C LYS A 27 12.73 22.76 -14.35
N PRO A 28 13.04 21.74 -15.18
CA PRO A 28 11.99 21.05 -15.94
C PRO A 28 10.90 20.62 -14.94
N GLU A 29 9.63 20.90 -15.25
CA GLU A 29 8.51 20.46 -14.41
C GLU A 29 8.59 18.94 -14.26
N SER A 30 8.75 18.47 -13.02
CA SER A 30 8.67 17.05 -12.69
C SER A 30 7.33 16.49 -13.19
N PRO A 31 7.29 15.24 -13.71
CA PRO A 31 6.03 14.55 -13.96
C PRO A 31 5.18 14.54 -12.68
N GLY A 32 3.86 14.60 -12.82
CA GLY A 32 2.96 14.53 -11.67
C GLY A 32 2.97 13.14 -11.03
N ARG A 33 2.57 13.05 -9.75
CA ARG A 33 2.44 11.77 -9.02
C ARG A 33 1.49 10.81 -9.74
N ILE A 34 1.87 9.54 -9.87
CA ILE A 34 1.03 8.48 -10.44
C ILE A 34 0.04 7.99 -9.37
N VAL A 35 -1.24 8.32 -9.50
CA VAL A 35 -2.30 7.93 -8.55
C VAL A 35 -3.29 6.95 -9.17
N GLU A 36 -4.18 6.39 -8.35
CA GLU A 36 -5.20 5.43 -8.77
C GLU A 36 -6.12 5.98 -9.89
N SER A 37 -6.49 5.12 -10.84
CA SER A 37 -7.45 5.44 -11.91
C SER A 37 -8.89 5.20 -11.44
N LEU A 38 -9.42 6.12 -10.64
CA LEU A 38 -10.74 5.96 -10.02
C LEU A 38 -11.94 6.10 -10.99
N ASP A 39 -12.97 5.29 -10.74
CA ASP A 39 -14.29 5.43 -11.36
C ASP A 39 -15.06 6.62 -10.75
N ARG A 40 -16.34 6.78 -11.13
CA ARG A 40 -17.16 7.90 -10.62
C ARG A 40 -17.55 7.78 -9.15
N GLY A 41 -17.34 6.64 -8.51
CA GLY A 41 -17.78 6.40 -7.14
C GLY A 41 -19.25 6.73 -6.91
N LEU A 42 -20.09 6.65 -7.96
CA LEU A 42 -21.46 7.14 -7.89
C LEU A 42 -22.21 6.38 -6.80
N THR A 43 -22.88 7.10 -5.90
CA THR A 43 -23.68 6.51 -4.84
C THR A 43 -25.12 6.95 -4.87
N ALA A 44 -25.98 6.15 -4.27
CA ALA A 44 -27.41 6.41 -4.13
C ALA A 44 -27.90 6.00 -2.74
N VAL A 45 -28.35 6.98 -1.95
CA VAL A 45 -28.87 6.80 -0.59
C VAL A 45 -30.19 7.55 -0.40
N PRO A 46 -31.02 7.20 0.60
CA PRO A 46 -32.22 7.96 0.92
C PRO A 46 -31.90 9.42 1.26
N ALA A 47 -32.58 10.36 0.60
CA ALA A 47 -32.43 11.78 0.90
C ALA A 47 -33.20 12.19 2.16
N GLU A 48 -32.68 13.17 2.89
CA GLU A 48 -33.45 13.85 3.94
C GLU A 48 -34.67 14.54 3.32
N GLY A 49 -35.86 14.31 3.89
CA GLY A 49 -37.12 14.83 3.33
C GLY A 49 -37.71 14.02 2.17
N GLY A 50 -37.09 12.90 1.80
CA GLY A 50 -37.61 11.93 0.82
C GLY A 50 -37.00 12.05 -0.59
N GLY A 51 -36.98 10.93 -1.31
CA GLY A 51 -36.29 10.80 -2.60
C GLY A 51 -34.94 10.07 -2.46
N THR A 52 -34.09 10.20 -3.48
CA THR A 52 -32.74 9.60 -3.52
C THR A 52 -31.70 10.69 -3.65
N PHE A 53 -30.77 10.76 -2.69
CA PHE A 53 -29.56 11.57 -2.76
C PHE A 53 -28.48 10.80 -3.53
N LEU A 54 -27.86 11.47 -4.47
CA LEU A 54 -26.78 10.96 -5.30
C LEU A 54 -25.54 11.83 -5.11
N SER A 55 -24.36 11.23 -5.00
CA SER A 55 -23.08 11.93 -5.07
C SER A 55 -22.07 11.14 -5.91
N TRP A 56 -21.10 11.82 -6.52
CA TRP A 56 -20.07 11.20 -7.36
C TRP A 56 -18.79 12.02 -7.39
N ARG A 57 -17.70 11.38 -7.81
CA ARG A 57 -16.37 11.99 -7.82
C ARG A 57 -16.24 12.97 -8.98
N LEU A 58 -15.73 14.16 -8.68
CA LEU A 58 -14.98 14.95 -9.65
C LEU A 58 -13.53 14.48 -9.61
N LEU A 59 -13.03 13.93 -10.72
CA LEU A 59 -11.67 13.39 -10.74
C LEU A 59 -10.64 14.53 -10.77
N GLY A 60 -9.51 14.37 -10.07
CA GLY A 60 -8.44 15.38 -10.06
C GLY A 60 -7.86 15.65 -11.46
N THR A 61 -7.89 14.66 -12.36
CA THR A 61 -7.49 14.80 -13.77
C THR A 61 -8.46 15.69 -14.58
N GLU A 62 -9.67 15.89 -14.10
CA GLU A 62 -10.71 16.70 -14.73
C GLU A 62 -10.86 18.09 -14.10
N TYR A 63 -10.40 18.25 -12.87
CA TYR A 63 -10.50 19.50 -12.12
C TYR A 63 -9.90 20.69 -12.88
N GLY A 64 -10.58 21.83 -12.85
CA GLY A 64 -10.22 23.04 -13.60
C GLY A 64 -10.58 23.04 -15.10
N ASN A 65 -11.14 21.96 -15.66
CA ASN A 65 -11.49 21.87 -17.09
C ASN A 65 -12.97 22.16 -17.41
N ASN A 66 -13.67 22.90 -16.54
CA ASN A 66 -15.11 23.22 -16.68
C ASN A 66 -15.99 21.99 -16.95
N VAL A 67 -15.72 20.88 -16.25
CA VAL A 67 -16.50 19.65 -16.36
C VAL A 67 -17.85 19.81 -15.65
N ALA A 68 -18.94 19.43 -16.32
CA ALA A 68 -20.28 19.38 -15.75
C ALA A 68 -20.85 17.96 -15.83
N PHE A 69 -22.03 17.70 -15.27
CA PHE A 69 -22.58 16.34 -15.21
C PHE A 69 -24.06 16.27 -15.58
N ASN A 70 -24.44 15.17 -16.21
CA ASN A 70 -25.83 14.76 -16.38
C ASN A 70 -26.12 13.52 -15.55
N VAL A 71 -27.26 13.51 -14.89
CA VAL A 71 -27.72 12.41 -14.03
C VAL A 71 -28.85 11.69 -14.73
N TYR A 72 -28.79 10.36 -14.74
CA TYR A 72 -29.75 9.49 -15.39
C TYR A 72 -30.33 8.48 -14.41
N LYS A 73 -31.62 8.18 -14.57
CA LYS A 73 -32.34 7.05 -13.96
C LYS A 73 -32.85 6.15 -15.08
N GLY A 74 -32.20 5.02 -15.29
CA GLY A 74 -32.34 4.25 -16.53
C GLY A 74 -31.94 5.11 -17.74
N ALA A 75 -32.81 5.19 -18.75
CA ALA A 75 -32.59 6.03 -19.94
C ALA A 75 -33.00 7.50 -19.75
N LYS A 76 -33.66 7.85 -18.65
CA LYS A 76 -34.22 9.20 -18.43
C LYS A 76 -33.17 10.09 -17.77
N ARG A 77 -32.80 11.17 -18.47
CA ARG A 77 -32.04 12.28 -17.87
C ARG A 77 -32.91 13.06 -16.87
N LEU A 78 -32.37 13.35 -15.69
CA LEU A 78 -33.11 14.00 -14.60
C LEU A 78 -32.93 15.52 -14.57
N ASN A 79 -31.72 16.00 -14.87
CA ASN A 79 -31.39 17.43 -14.86
C ASN A 79 -31.62 18.07 -16.24
N ARG A 80 -32.18 19.29 -16.27
CA ARG A 80 -32.43 20.04 -17.53
C ARG A 80 -31.15 20.65 -18.12
N LYS A 81 -30.26 21.17 -17.27
CA LYS A 81 -28.95 21.72 -17.62
C LYS A 81 -27.86 20.88 -16.94
N PRO A 82 -26.68 20.67 -17.57
CA PRO A 82 -25.56 20.01 -16.91
C PRO A 82 -25.24 20.67 -15.57
N LEU A 83 -24.99 19.86 -14.54
CA LEU A 83 -24.68 20.30 -13.19
C LEU A 83 -23.20 20.66 -13.11
N ASP A 84 -22.88 21.90 -12.75
CA ASP A 84 -21.51 22.42 -12.72
C ASP A 84 -21.12 23.05 -11.38
N GLU A 85 -22.04 23.21 -10.43
CA GLU A 85 -21.83 23.80 -9.11
C GLU A 85 -21.50 22.78 -8.00
N SER A 86 -21.84 21.50 -8.19
CA SER A 86 -21.54 20.41 -7.25
C SER A 86 -21.44 19.07 -8.00
N THR A 87 -21.06 18.02 -7.28
CA THR A 87 -21.15 16.63 -7.76
C THR A 87 -22.12 15.79 -6.92
N ASN A 88 -23.24 16.41 -6.56
CA ASN A 88 -24.38 15.74 -5.95
C ASN A 88 -25.72 16.14 -6.61
N PHE A 89 -26.76 15.35 -6.36
CA PHE A 89 -28.10 15.61 -6.87
C PHE A 89 -29.17 14.84 -6.06
N THR A 90 -30.29 15.50 -5.76
CA THR A 90 -31.45 14.83 -5.14
C THR A 90 -32.54 14.55 -6.17
N ASP A 91 -32.80 13.27 -6.45
CA ASP A 91 -33.93 12.82 -7.27
C ASP A 91 -35.19 12.67 -6.41
N THR A 92 -36.21 13.48 -6.71
CA THR A 92 -37.55 13.38 -6.10
C THR A 92 -38.58 12.77 -7.05
N THR A 93 -38.16 12.31 -8.23
CA THR A 93 -39.08 11.69 -9.19
C THR A 93 -39.50 10.29 -8.74
N PRO A 94 -40.77 9.90 -8.95
CA PRO A 94 -41.28 8.61 -8.48
C PRO A 94 -40.64 7.42 -9.22
N GLY A 95 -40.70 6.25 -8.58
CA GLY A 95 -40.25 4.96 -9.14
C GLY A 95 -38.82 4.58 -8.75
N THR A 96 -38.46 3.32 -9.02
CA THR A 96 -37.11 2.78 -8.85
C THR A 96 -36.35 2.77 -10.18
N GLY A 97 -35.02 2.71 -10.13
CA GLY A 97 -34.20 2.63 -11.34
C GLY A 97 -32.72 2.67 -11.02
N VAL A 98 -31.91 2.26 -11.99
CA VAL A 98 -30.44 2.32 -11.90
C VAL A 98 -29.99 3.73 -12.20
N TYR A 99 -29.19 4.32 -11.32
CA TYR A 99 -28.59 5.64 -11.54
C TYR A 99 -27.23 5.52 -12.21
N THR A 100 -26.98 6.42 -13.16
CA THR A 100 -25.66 6.64 -13.77
C THR A 100 -25.43 8.13 -13.96
N VAL A 101 -24.16 8.54 -14.03
CA VAL A 101 -23.76 9.91 -14.36
C VAL A 101 -22.93 9.93 -15.62
N ARG A 102 -23.01 11.04 -16.36
CA ARG A 102 -22.20 11.30 -17.55
C ARG A 102 -21.51 12.63 -17.39
N ALA A 103 -20.18 12.63 -17.46
CA ALA A 103 -19.42 13.86 -17.54
C ALA A 103 -19.75 14.60 -18.85
N VAL A 104 -19.74 15.92 -18.81
CA VAL A 104 -19.87 16.81 -19.97
C VAL A 104 -18.60 17.64 -20.02
N VAL A 105 -17.73 17.31 -20.96
CA VAL A 105 -16.41 17.94 -21.13
C VAL A 105 -16.42 18.67 -22.45
N LYS A 106 -16.10 19.98 -22.45
CA LYS A 106 -16.15 20.82 -23.67
C LYS A 106 -17.47 20.68 -24.44
N ASN A 107 -18.60 20.69 -23.72
CA ASN A 107 -19.96 20.51 -24.25
C ASN A 107 -20.24 19.15 -24.93
N ARG A 108 -19.41 18.13 -24.70
CA ARG A 108 -19.63 16.76 -25.17
C ARG A 108 -19.88 15.84 -24.00
N GLU A 109 -21.03 15.17 -24.02
CA GLU A 109 -21.37 14.14 -23.04
C GLU A 109 -20.47 12.91 -23.27
N GLN A 110 -19.90 12.40 -22.18
CA GLN A 110 -19.03 11.23 -22.15
C GLN A 110 -19.84 9.95 -21.93
N ALA A 111 -19.15 8.80 -21.92
CA ALA A 111 -19.75 7.52 -21.57
C ALA A 111 -20.42 7.54 -20.17
N PRO A 112 -21.48 6.74 -19.95
CA PRO A 112 -22.06 6.58 -18.62
C PRO A 112 -21.04 5.98 -17.64
N SER A 113 -21.13 6.40 -16.38
CA SER A 113 -20.49 5.73 -15.26
C SER A 113 -21.00 4.30 -15.09
N GLY A 114 -20.31 3.53 -14.25
CA GLY A 114 -20.90 2.36 -13.62
C GLY A 114 -22.17 2.74 -12.83
N PRO A 115 -23.03 1.75 -12.51
CA PRO A 115 -24.23 1.97 -11.73
C PRO A 115 -23.89 2.46 -10.31
N ALA A 116 -24.78 3.26 -9.74
CA ALA A 116 -24.65 3.74 -8.38
C ALA A 116 -24.55 2.59 -7.36
N ILE A 117 -23.65 2.73 -6.39
CA ILE A 117 -23.51 1.86 -5.22
C ILE A 117 -24.46 2.37 -4.13
N THR A 118 -25.09 1.45 -3.40
CA THR A 118 -25.80 1.79 -2.16
C THR A 118 -24.96 1.27 -1.00
N PRO A 119 -24.29 2.15 -0.25
CA PRO A 119 -23.53 1.76 0.94
C PRO A 119 -24.36 0.99 1.95
N GLY A 120 -23.73 0.05 2.65
CA GLY A 120 -24.39 -0.84 3.59
C GLY A 120 -23.41 -1.79 4.28
N ASP A 121 -23.92 -2.94 4.70
CA ASP A 121 -23.13 -3.97 5.39
C ASP A 121 -22.30 -4.80 4.41
N ILE A 122 -21.00 -4.91 4.70
CA ILE A 122 -20.00 -5.76 4.05
C ILE A 122 -19.82 -6.97 4.98
N PRO A 123 -20.39 -8.15 4.63
CA PRO A 123 -20.30 -9.32 5.48
C PRO A 123 -18.85 -9.79 5.63
N LEU A 124 -18.43 -9.98 6.88
CA LEU A 124 -17.11 -10.48 7.21
C LEU A 124 -17.13 -12.02 7.22
N LEU A 125 -15.97 -12.63 7.02
CA LEU A 125 -15.84 -14.08 7.12
C LEU A 125 -15.99 -14.49 8.59
N ASP A 126 -16.57 -15.68 8.81
CA ASP A 126 -16.77 -16.18 10.16
C ASP A 126 -15.44 -16.31 10.91
N ALA A 127 -15.41 -15.71 12.11
CA ALA A 127 -14.32 -15.75 13.07
C ALA A 127 -14.85 -15.22 14.42
N PRO A 128 -15.54 -16.07 15.22
CA PRO A 128 -16.10 -15.68 16.51
C PRO A 128 -15.01 -15.24 17.48
N GLY A 129 -15.26 -14.17 18.24
CA GLY A 129 -14.28 -13.63 19.19
C GLY A 129 -13.19 -12.78 18.53
N TYR A 130 -13.40 -12.33 17.29
CA TYR A 130 -12.55 -11.37 16.60
C TYR A 130 -13.27 -10.04 16.40
N TYR A 131 -12.49 -8.98 16.22
CA TYR A 131 -12.96 -7.65 15.87
C TYR A 131 -12.10 -7.05 14.77
N VAL A 132 -12.58 -5.97 14.15
CA VAL A 132 -11.81 -5.21 13.17
C VAL A 132 -11.10 -4.05 13.86
N GLN A 133 -9.77 -3.98 13.69
CA GLN A 133 -8.99 -2.85 14.22
C GLN A 133 -8.82 -1.74 13.18
N HIS A 134 -8.37 -2.09 11.97
CA HIS A 134 -8.10 -1.15 10.90
C HIS A 134 -8.60 -1.68 9.56
N ALA A 135 -8.92 -0.75 8.67
CA ALA A 135 -9.24 -1.01 7.28
C ALA A 135 -8.34 -0.15 6.37
N TRP A 136 -7.96 -0.66 5.20
CA TRP A 136 -7.18 0.03 4.18
C TRP A 136 -7.88 -0.10 2.83
N PRO A 137 -8.33 1.01 2.24
CA PRO A 137 -8.82 1.03 0.87
C PRO A 137 -7.69 0.87 -0.15
N GLY A 138 -7.97 0.13 -1.22
CA GLY A 138 -7.12 0.00 -2.41
C GLY A 138 -7.93 -0.58 -3.56
N ASP A 139 -7.66 -0.16 -4.79
CA ASP A 139 -8.26 -0.76 -5.99
C ASP A 139 -7.51 -2.05 -6.31
N LEU A 140 -8.01 -3.20 -5.85
CA LEU A 140 -7.24 -4.45 -5.86
C LEU A 140 -7.35 -5.17 -7.21
N ASP A 141 -8.36 -4.87 -8.02
CA ASP A 141 -8.59 -5.53 -9.31
C ASP A 141 -8.47 -4.62 -10.55
N GLY A 142 -8.37 -3.31 -10.34
CA GLY A 142 -8.10 -2.27 -11.33
C GLY A 142 -9.35 -1.78 -12.05
N ASP A 143 -10.53 -1.88 -11.42
CA ASP A 143 -11.80 -1.42 -11.98
C ASP A 143 -12.14 0.04 -11.64
N GLY A 144 -11.30 0.71 -10.85
CA GLY A 144 -11.46 2.08 -10.38
C GLY A 144 -12.28 2.22 -9.10
N ARG A 145 -12.65 1.11 -8.45
CA ARG A 145 -13.35 1.07 -7.17
C ARG A 145 -12.43 0.52 -6.10
N TYR A 146 -12.60 1.03 -4.88
CA TYR A 146 -11.85 0.49 -3.76
C TYR A 146 -12.46 -0.81 -3.29
N GLU A 147 -11.65 -1.84 -3.11
CA GLU A 147 -11.86 -2.87 -2.10
C GLU A 147 -11.32 -2.38 -0.76
N ILE A 148 -11.64 -3.12 0.30
CA ILE A 148 -11.14 -2.86 1.65
C ILE A 148 -10.39 -4.10 2.15
N VAL A 149 -9.14 -3.90 2.54
CA VAL A 149 -8.36 -4.87 3.32
C VAL A 149 -8.55 -4.56 4.80
N VAL A 150 -8.87 -5.55 5.62
CA VAL A 150 -9.13 -5.37 7.06
C VAL A 150 -8.19 -6.22 7.90
N SER A 151 -7.83 -5.74 9.09
CA SER A 151 -7.21 -6.56 10.12
C SER A 151 -8.27 -7.13 11.07
N ARG A 152 -8.36 -8.47 11.13
CA ARG A 152 -9.20 -9.20 12.08
C ARG A 152 -8.32 -9.69 13.22
N LEU A 153 -8.58 -9.19 14.42
CA LEU A 153 -7.79 -9.50 15.60
C LEU A 153 -8.62 -10.25 16.61
N SER A 154 -8.01 -11.25 17.24
CA SER A 154 -8.65 -12.04 18.29
C SER A 154 -8.73 -11.23 19.59
N TYR A 155 -9.84 -11.34 20.32
CA TYR A 155 -9.92 -10.90 21.72
C TYR A 155 -9.10 -11.82 22.65
N ALA A 156 -8.86 -13.06 22.24
CA ALA A 156 -8.04 -14.02 22.97
C ALA A 156 -6.56 -13.92 22.56
N LEU A 157 -5.67 -14.02 23.55
CA LEU A 157 -4.21 -13.87 23.43
C LEU A 157 -3.48 -15.08 22.83
N ASP A 158 -4.21 -16.08 22.36
CA ASP A 158 -3.70 -17.39 21.97
C ASP A 158 -4.16 -17.82 20.57
N GLN A 159 -4.68 -16.88 19.78
CA GLN A 159 -5.19 -17.12 18.43
C GLN A 159 -4.51 -16.21 17.40
N PRO A 160 -4.32 -16.68 16.15
CA PRO A 160 -3.68 -15.91 15.10
C PRO A 160 -4.53 -14.72 14.65
N ASN A 161 -3.87 -13.66 14.19
CA ASN A 161 -4.51 -12.54 13.50
C ASN A 161 -4.70 -12.83 12.01
N TYR A 162 -5.70 -12.23 11.39
CA TYR A 162 -5.96 -12.34 9.95
C TYR A 162 -5.92 -10.99 9.23
N LEU A 163 -5.57 -11.05 7.95
CA LEU A 163 -5.92 -10.03 6.96
C LEU A 163 -6.96 -10.59 6.01
N GLU A 164 -7.94 -9.77 5.63
CA GLU A 164 -9.01 -10.16 4.71
C GLU A 164 -9.29 -9.02 3.73
N ALA A 165 -9.67 -9.36 2.50
CA ALA A 165 -10.09 -8.37 1.51
C ALA A 165 -11.55 -8.57 1.08
N TYR A 166 -12.25 -7.45 0.91
CA TYR A 166 -13.66 -7.42 0.52
C TYR A 166 -13.93 -6.33 -0.52
N THR A 167 -14.79 -6.62 -1.48
CA THR A 167 -15.42 -5.55 -2.27
C THR A 167 -16.43 -4.78 -1.41
N LEU A 168 -16.71 -3.52 -1.74
CA LEU A 168 -17.76 -2.73 -1.05
C LEU A 168 -19.17 -3.34 -1.18
N ALA A 169 -19.37 -4.26 -2.14
CA ALA A 169 -20.61 -5.01 -2.31
C ALA A 169 -20.69 -6.26 -1.41
N GLY A 170 -19.69 -6.53 -0.56
CA GLY A 170 -19.72 -7.62 0.40
C GLY A 170 -19.14 -8.95 -0.10
N LYS A 171 -18.46 -8.98 -1.25
CA LYS A 171 -17.77 -10.19 -1.72
C LYS A 171 -16.42 -10.30 -1.03
N ASN A 172 -16.21 -11.36 -0.26
CA ASN A 172 -14.86 -11.73 0.19
C ASN A 172 -13.99 -12.15 -1.00
N LEU A 173 -12.76 -11.66 -1.03
CA LEU A 173 -11.76 -12.04 -2.02
C LEU A 173 -10.81 -13.11 -1.48
N TRP A 174 -10.29 -12.92 -0.28
CA TRP A 174 -9.34 -13.83 0.36
C TRP A 174 -9.20 -13.57 1.86
N ARG A 175 -8.50 -14.49 2.54
CA ARG A 175 -8.01 -14.37 3.92
C ARG A 175 -6.57 -14.87 3.99
N VAL A 176 -5.70 -14.12 4.67
CA VAL A 176 -4.33 -14.49 5.04
C VAL A 176 -4.29 -14.70 6.55
N ASN A 177 -3.70 -15.81 6.98
CA ASN A 177 -3.50 -16.16 8.39
C ASN A 177 -2.07 -15.86 8.79
N LEU A 178 -1.86 -14.92 9.72
CA LEU A 178 -0.51 -14.50 10.12
C LEU A 178 0.20 -15.49 11.05
N GLY A 179 -0.51 -16.54 11.48
CA GLY A 179 0.04 -17.65 12.24
C GLY A 179 0.36 -17.30 13.69
N VAL A 180 0.99 -18.25 14.39
CA VAL A 180 1.31 -18.15 15.82
C VAL A 180 2.16 -16.92 16.18
N ASN A 181 3.03 -16.52 15.27
CA ASN A 181 3.95 -15.40 15.44
C ASN A 181 3.30 -14.01 15.29
N SER A 182 1.98 -13.96 15.09
CA SER A 182 1.20 -12.72 15.17
C SER A 182 0.76 -12.37 16.60
N TYR A 183 0.80 -13.32 17.54
CA TYR A 183 0.43 -13.11 18.95
C TYR A 183 1.47 -13.65 19.94
N ALA A 184 2.22 -14.69 19.56
CA ALA A 184 3.29 -15.23 20.39
C ALA A 184 4.53 -14.31 20.32
N ARG A 185 5.01 -13.90 21.49
CA ARG A 185 6.26 -13.15 21.63
C ARG A 185 7.43 -14.12 21.68
N ALA A 186 8.52 -13.76 21.01
CA ALA A 186 9.80 -14.45 21.13
C ALA A 186 10.77 -13.55 21.89
N GLY A 187 11.52 -14.11 22.84
CA GLY A 187 12.46 -13.33 23.64
C GLY A 187 13.63 -12.82 22.81
N GLY A 188 13.79 -11.50 22.73
CA GLY A 188 14.95 -10.79 22.21
C GLY A 188 15.80 -10.16 23.32
N ASN A 189 16.63 -9.19 22.96
CA ASN A 189 17.38 -8.37 23.91
C ASN A 189 16.61 -7.10 24.34
N ALA A 190 15.45 -6.85 23.74
CA ALA A 190 14.66 -5.64 23.94
C ALA A 190 13.76 -5.74 25.18
N ALA A 191 13.43 -4.59 25.77
CA ALA A 191 12.42 -4.54 26.81
C ALA A 191 11.03 -4.55 26.17
N ASN A 192 10.33 -5.68 26.30
CA ASN A 192 8.98 -5.94 25.76
C ASN A 192 8.92 -6.21 24.24
N ASP A 193 9.60 -7.26 23.79
CA ASP A 193 9.54 -7.70 22.40
C ASP A 193 8.08 -7.90 21.90
N PRO A 194 7.71 -7.32 20.74
CA PRO A 194 6.45 -7.63 20.08
C PRO A 194 6.51 -9.00 19.40
N PRO A 195 5.35 -9.59 19.05
CA PRO A 195 5.32 -10.70 18.10
C PRO A 195 5.95 -10.32 16.76
N LEU A 196 6.54 -11.31 16.09
CA LEU A 196 7.31 -11.10 14.86
C LEU A 196 6.45 -10.58 13.71
N ALA A 197 5.20 -11.05 13.62
CA ALA A 197 4.17 -10.62 12.66
C ALA A 197 3.06 -9.80 13.34
N ALA A 198 3.42 -8.94 14.30
CA ALA A 198 2.47 -8.13 15.04
C ALA A 198 1.73 -7.14 14.11
N ILE A 199 0.41 -7.03 14.34
CA ILE A 199 -0.46 -5.97 13.84
C ILE A 199 -1.10 -5.31 15.05
N SER A 200 -1.18 -3.98 15.04
CA SER A 200 -1.75 -3.13 16.10
C SER A 200 -3.12 -3.64 16.54
N GLY A 201 -3.36 -3.72 17.86
CA GLY A 201 -4.60 -4.20 18.45
C GLY A 201 -4.81 -3.78 19.92
N TYR A 202 -5.85 -4.33 20.55
CA TYR A 202 -6.29 -4.03 21.91
C TYR A 202 -5.49 -4.74 23.01
N GLY A 203 -5.16 -4.03 24.10
CA GLY A 203 -4.77 -4.63 25.38
C GLY A 203 -3.29 -5.03 25.51
N GLU A 204 -2.98 -5.98 26.40
CA GLU A 204 -1.65 -6.62 26.51
C GLU A 204 -1.38 -7.64 25.39
N VAL A 205 -2.35 -7.77 24.46
CA VAL A 205 -2.27 -8.58 23.24
C VAL A 205 -1.13 -8.04 22.37
N ALA A 206 -0.14 -8.90 22.15
CA ALA A 206 0.78 -8.82 21.02
C ALA A 206 1.49 -7.46 20.81
N GLY A 207 2.57 -7.20 21.56
CA GLY A 207 3.40 -6.02 21.29
C GLY A 207 2.68 -4.72 21.64
N TYR A 208 3.35 -3.60 21.57
CA TYR A 208 2.81 -2.34 22.09
C TYR A 208 1.92 -1.72 21.02
N ARG A 209 0.59 -1.74 21.23
CA ARG A 209 -0.48 -0.75 20.92
C ARG A 209 -0.52 0.02 19.57
N ASN A 210 0.53 0.09 18.75
CA ASN A 210 0.60 0.89 17.53
C ASN A 210 1.45 0.24 16.42
N ASP A 211 1.65 -1.08 16.49
CA ASP A 211 2.46 -1.87 15.56
C ASP A 211 1.66 -2.32 14.34
N ASP A 212 1.15 -1.40 13.52
CA ASP A 212 0.22 -1.74 12.42
C ASP A 212 0.85 -2.61 11.34
N ASN A 213 2.09 -2.32 10.90
CA ASN A 213 2.89 -3.15 10.00
C ASN A 213 2.16 -3.64 8.72
N VAL A 214 1.15 -2.89 8.26
CA VAL A 214 0.34 -3.20 7.08
C VAL A 214 0.02 -1.92 6.33
N THR A 215 0.11 -1.95 5.01
CA THR A 215 -0.43 -0.90 4.15
C THR A 215 -0.86 -1.45 2.78
N VAL A 216 -1.65 -0.66 2.05
CA VAL A 216 -2.26 -1.05 0.75
C VAL A 216 -2.08 0.09 -0.24
N TYR A 217 -1.45 -0.21 -1.38
CA TYR A 217 -1.16 0.74 -2.44
C TYR A 217 -0.71 0.03 -3.72
N ASP A 218 -0.91 0.65 -4.87
CA ASP A 218 -0.35 0.23 -6.16
C ASP A 218 1.09 0.74 -6.25
N LEU A 219 2.06 -0.10 -5.91
CA LEU A 219 3.44 0.34 -5.73
C LEU A 219 4.25 0.32 -7.04
N ASP A 220 3.90 -0.57 -7.96
CA ASP A 220 4.53 -0.67 -9.28
C ASP A 220 3.79 0.11 -10.38
N SER A 221 2.69 0.80 -10.00
CA SER A 221 1.88 1.67 -10.85
C SER A 221 1.19 0.95 -12.01
N ASP A 222 0.80 -0.31 -11.79
CA ASP A 222 0.19 -1.18 -12.78
C ASP A 222 -1.34 -1.01 -12.92
N GLY A 223 -1.94 -0.24 -12.00
CA GLY A 223 -3.37 0.00 -11.89
C GLY A 223 -4.09 -0.88 -10.87
N ARG A 224 -3.37 -1.69 -10.08
CA ARG A 224 -3.90 -2.53 -9.01
C ARG A 224 -3.04 -2.38 -7.76
N ALA A 225 -3.69 -2.36 -6.61
CA ALA A 225 -2.99 -2.24 -5.34
C ALA A 225 -2.51 -3.61 -4.82
N GLU A 226 -1.29 -3.63 -4.28
CA GLU A 226 -0.76 -4.71 -3.46
C GLU A 226 -1.06 -4.46 -1.97
N VAL A 227 -0.87 -5.51 -1.18
CA VAL A 227 -0.85 -5.44 0.29
C VAL A 227 0.56 -5.72 0.79
N PHE A 228 1.13 -4.76 1.52
CA PHE A 228 2.44 -4.89 2.15
C PHE A 228 2.24 -5.18 3.63
N VAL A 229 2.83 -6.27 4.13
CA VAL A 229 2.62 -6.71 5.51
C VAL A 229 3.89 -7.33 6.10
N LYS A 230 4.11 -7.07 7.39
CA LYS A 230 5.13 -7.76 8.15
C LYS A 230 4.69 -9.19 8.45
N THR A 231 5.47 -10.16 8.01
CA THR A 231 5.18 -11.58 8.16
C THR A 231 6.32 -12.30 8.88
N ALA A 232 6.06 -13.53 9.30
CA ALA A 232 7.02 -14.37 9.99
C ALA A 232 6.75 -15.85 9.68
N ASN A 233 7.61 -16.72 10.19
CA ASN A 233 7.42 -18.16 10.11
C ASN A 233 5.99 -18.56 10.56
N GLY A 234 5.32 -19.40 9.78
CA GLY A 234 3.94 -19.85 10.03
C GLY A 234 2.84 -18.96 9.47
N THR A 235 3.14 -17.83 8.84
CA THR A 235 2.14 -17.10 8.04
C THR A 235 1.67 -17.98 6.86
N THR A 236 0.36 -18.09 6.65
CA THR A 236 -0.31 -18.84 5.58
C THR A 236 -1.07 -17.91 4.65
N PHE A 237 -0.73 -17.91 3.37
CA PHE A 237 -1.37 -17.10 2.33
C PHE A 237 -2.64 -17.76 1.76
N ALA A 238 -3.37 -17.04 0.91
CA ALA A 238 -4.67 -17.48 0.41
C ALA A 238 -4.62 -18.76 -0.47
N ASP A 239 -3.48 -19.04 -1.07
CA ASP A 239 -3.19 -20.27 -1.83
C ASP A 239 -2.69 -21.44 -0.95
N GLY A 240 -2.67 -21.25 0.37
CA GLY A 240 -2.21 -22.24 1.34
C GLY A 240 -0.69 -22.28 1.53
N ALA A 241 0.09 -21.46 0.81
CA ALA A 241 1.54 -21.38 1.00
C ALA A 241 1.85 -20.91 2.43
N VAL A 242 2.79 -21.58 3.09
CA VAL A 242 3.21 -21.26 4.46
C VAL A 242 4.66 -20.78 4.46
N ILE A 243 4.94 -19.67 5.12
CA ILE A 243 6.31 -19.24 5.40
C ILE A 243 6.96 -20.28 6.32
N SER A 244 7.97 -20.99 5.80
CA SER A 244 8.87 -21.84 6.58
C SER A 244 10.24 -21.19 6.65
N SER A 245 10.67 -20.75 7.83
CA SER A 245 12.01 -20.17 8.04
C SER A 245 12.78 -20.89 9.15
N PRO A 246 14.08 -21.20 8.95
CA PRO A 246 14.90 -21.83 9.99
C PRO A 246 15.18 -20.90 11.18
N GLY A 247 15.16 -19.58 11.00
CA GLY A 247 15.40 -18.61 12.07
C GLY A 247 14.12 -18.31 12.86
N ALA A 248 14.16 -18.60 14.16
CA ALA A 248 13.02 -18.41 15.05
C ALA A 248 12.62 -16.93 15.25
N LEU A 249 13.49 -15.97 14.89
CA LEU A 249 13.25 -14.52 14.98
C LEU A 249 13.17 -13.85 13.60
N ASP A 250 13.11 -14.64 12.52
CA ASP A 250 13.08 -14.09 11.17
C ASP A 250 11.77 -13.35 10.94
N GLN A 251 11.91 -12.14 10.40
CA GLN A 251 10.84 -11.21 10.12
C GLN A 251 10.99 -10.74 8.68
N PHE A 252 9.88 -10.67 7.96
CA PHE A 252 9.88 -10.33 6.54
C PHE A 252 8.93 -9.17 6.27
N VAL A 253 9.22 -8.43 5.21
CA VAL A 253 8.26 -7.58 4.51
C VAL A 253 7.76 -8.40 3.32
N SER A 254 6.51 -8.85 3.37
CA SER A 254 5.86 -9.58 2.27
C SER A 254 5.05 -8.61 1.42
N VAL A 255 5.11 -8.82 0.09
CA VAL A 255 4.23 -8.21 -0.89
C VAL A 255 3.18 -9.24 -1.28
N ILE A 256 1.91 -8.91 -1.09
CA ILE A 256 0.78 -9.78 -1.40
C ILE A 256 0.01 -9.17 -2.56
N ASP A 257 -0.32 -9.98 -3.56
CA ASP A 257 -1.22 -9.58 -4.63
C ASP A 257 -2.60 -9.22 -4.05
N GLY A 258 -3.00 -7.97 -4.21
CA GLY A 258 -4.23 -7.46 -3.60
C GLY A 258 -5.49 -8.19 -4.06
N ARG A 259 -5.51 -8.70 -5.29
CA ARG A 259 -6.69 -9.39 -5.84
C ARG A 259 -6.86 -10.80 -5.27
N THR A 260 -5.75 -11.50 -5.02
CA THR A 260 -5.75 -12.95 -4.78
C THR A 260 -5.33 -13.34 -3.38
N GLY A 261 -4.65 -12.47 -2.63
CA GLY A 261 -4.12 -12.79 -1.30
C GLY A 261 -2.92 -13.74 -1.33
N VAL A 262 -2.32 -13.92 -2.51
CA VAL A 262 -1.14 -14.75 -2.74
C VAL A 262 0.11 -13.88 -2.64
N GLU A 263 1.15 -14.40 -1.99
CA GLU A 263 2.42 -13.69 -1.90
C GLU A 263 3.11 -13.58 -3.27
N ARG A 264 3.58 -12.38 -3.59
CA ARG A 264 4.39 -12.08 -4.79
C ARG A 264 5.87 -12.28 -4.50
N THR A 265 6.33 -11.70 -3.40
CA THR A 265 7.73 -11.74 -2.97
C THR A 265 7.83 -11.36 -1.51
N ARG A 266 8.97 -11.64 -0.89
CA ARG A 266 9.30 -11.15 0.45
C ARG A 266 10.79 -10.88 0.59
N VAL A 267 11.12 -9.94 1.45
CA VAL A 267 12.50 -9.64 1.85
C VAL A 267 12.59 -9.63 3.38
N PRO A 268 13.74 -9.98 3.98
CA PRO A 268 13.94 -9.75 5.41
C PRO A 268 13.75 -8.27 5.75
N VAL A 269 13.20 -7.99 6.93
CA VAL A 269 13.21 -6.61 7.47
C VAL A 269 14.66 -6.09 7.54
N ALA A 270 14.85 -4.78 7.44
CA ALA A 270 16.19 -4.20 7.50
C ALA A 270 16.94 -4.63 8.77
N SER A 271 18.17 -5.12 8.59
CA SER A 271 18.87 -5.93 9.59
C SER A 271 19.64 -5.13 10.65
N ASP A 272 19.71 -3.80 10.54
CA ASP A 272 20.52 -2.96 11.42
C ASP A 272 20.08 -3.03 12.90
N LEU A 273 18.82 -3.41 13.16
CA LEU A 273 18.28 -3.64 14.51
C LEU A 273 18.07 -5.12 14.85
N ALA A 274 18.48 -6.06 13.98
CA ALA A 274 18.22 -7.49 14.17
C ALA A 274 18.83 -8.06 15.46
N ALA A 275 19.98 -7.52 15.89
CA ALA A 275 20.65 -7.91 17.14
C ALA A 275 19.88 -7.47 18.40
N ASP A 276 18.98 -6.49 18.29
CA ASP A 276 18.18 -6.02 19.41
C ASP A 276 16.93 -6.90 19.64
N GLY A 277 16.50 -7.66 18.62
CA GLY A 277 15.39 -8.61 18.70
C GLY A 277 14.24 -8.29 17.75
N PRO A 278 13.03 -8.86 17.99
CA PRO A 278 11.82 -8.50 17.28
C PRO A 278 11.53 -6.99 17.34
N SER A 279 11.12 -6.42 16.21
CA SER A 279 10.81 -4.99 16.13
C SER A 279 9.31 -4.74 16.02
N GLY A 280 8.82 -3.70 16.68
CA GLY A 280 7.53 -3.09 16.39
C GLY A 280 7.65 -2.24 15.14
N GLY A 281 6.60 -1.57 14.71
CA GLY A 281 6.70 -0.81 13.47
C GLY A 281 5.41 -0.34 12.82
N GLN A 282 5.59 0.43 11.77
CA GLN A 282 4.53 1.12 11.05
C GLN A 282 4.89 1.21 9.58
N TYR A 283 3.93 0.98 8.70
CA TYR A 283 4.13 1.06 7.25
C TYR A 283 3.42 2.31 6.71
N GLY A 284 3.89 2.81 5.57
CA GLY A 284 3.29 3.92 4.85
C GLY A 284 3.86 4.05 3.46
N ILE A 285 3.28 4.92 2.63
CA ILE A 285 3.70 5.13 1.25
C ILE A 285 4.20 6.56 1.08
N ALA A 286 5.26 6.73 0.29
CA ALA A 286 5.90 8.02 0.00
C ALA A 286 6.26 8.14 -1.49
N TYR A 287 6.07 9.30 -2.10
CA TYR A 287 6.59 9.61 -3.43
C TYR A 287 7.98 10.23 -3.31
N LEU A 288 8.99 9.39 -3.10
CA LEU A 288 10.37 9.83 -2.79
C LEU A 288 11.09 10.47 -3.99
N ASP A 289 10.67 10.14 -5.21
CA ASP A 289 11.15 10.78 -6.44
C ASP A 289 10.20 11.88 -6.96
N GLY A 290 9.02 12.01 -6.35
CA GLY A 290 7.95 12.93 -6.72
C GLY A 290 6.98 12.40 -7.78
N GLU A 291 7.14 11.16 -8.25
CA GLU A 291 6.35 10.54 -9.33
C GLU A 291 5.82 9.14 -8.99
N HIS A 292 6.68 8.25 -8.48
CA HIS A 292 6.36 6.86 -8.18
C HIS A 292 6.25 6.63 -6.67
N PRO A 293 5.31 5.79 -6.22
CA PRO A 293 5.18 5.45 -4.81
C PRO A 293 6.25 4.45 -4.36
N SER A 294 6.79 4.67 -3.16
CA SER A 294 7.72 3.79 -2.45
C SER A 294 7.13 3.36 -1.11
N LEU A 295 7.42 2.15 -0.65
CA LEU A 295 7.05 1.67 0.67
C LEU A 295 8.04 2.19 1.71
N ILE A 296 7.52 2.77 2.79
CA ILE A 296 8.28 3.12 3.99
C ILE A 296 7.95 2.13 5.09
N THR A 297 8.98 1.47 5.63
CA THR A 297 8.87 0.61 6.81
C THR A 297 9.60 1.24 7.99
N LYS A 298 8.89 1.50 9.09
CA LYS A 298 9.45 1.87 10.39
C LYS A 298 9.64 0.61 11.23
N GLN A 299 10.81 0.42 11.79
CA GLN A 299 11.08 -0.54 12.85
C GLN A 299 11.37 0.21 14.15
N VAL A 300 10.76 -0.23 15.24
CA VAL A 300 10.98 0.33 16.57
C VAL A 300 11.38 -0.80 17.51
N VAL A 301 12.54 -0.64 18.15
CA VAL A 301 13.00 -1.56 19.19
C VAL A 301 13.25 -0.78 20.47
N ARG A 302 12.81 -1.34 21.60
CA ARG A 302 12.93 -0.70 22.91
C ARG A 302 14.10 -1.28 23.70
N ILE A 303 15.08 -0.47 24.08
CA ILE A 303 16.31 -0.95 24.73
C ILE A 303 16.33 -0.58 26.21
N GLY A 304 16.75 -1.54 27.05
CA GLY A 304 17.00 -1.31 28.48
C GLY A 304 15.75 -1.32 29.36
N ALA A 305 15.96 -1.38 30.69
CA ALA A 305 14.86 -1.53 31.67
C ALA A 305 14.02 -0.26 31.87
N ARG A 306 14.46 0.91 31.39
CA ARG A 306 13.72 2.18 31.48
C ARG A 306 12.69 2.29 30.34
N ARG A 307 11.51 2.86 30.62
CA ARG A 307 10.52 3.23 29.59
C ARG A 307 11.00 4.50 28.89
N GLY A 308 10.98 4.55 27.55
CA GLY A 308 11.29 5.74 26.76
C GLY A 308 12.51 5.69 25.82
N ASP A 309 13.39 4.68 25.98
CA ASP A 309 14.60 4.54 25.14
C ASP A 309 14.30 3.64 23.92
N PHE A 310 14.09 4.25 22.77
CA PHE A 310 13.83 3.56 21.50
C PHE A 310 15.00 3.72 20.54
N ARG A 311 15.25 2.67 19.76
CA ARG A 311 15.94 2.76 18.48
C ARG A 311 14.90 2.65 17.39
N VAL A 312 15.02 3.54 16.40
CA VAL A 312 14.09 3.59 15.27
C VAL A 312 14.88 3.43 13.99
N LEU A 313 14.34 2.64 13.06
CA LEU A 313 14.90 2.50 11.73
C LEU A 313 13.78 2.75 10.71
N PHE A 314 14.06 3.60 9.73
CA PHE A 314 13.28 3.66 8.50
C PHE A 314 14.03 2.96 7.37
N ALA A 315 13.29 2.23 6.54
CA ALA A 315 13.77 1.76 5.25
C ALA A 315 12.75 2.12 4.18
N ALA A 316 13.25 2.59 3.05
CA ALA A 316 12.45 2.84 1.85
C ALA A 316 12.67 1.71 0.83
N TRP A 317 11.59 1.31 0.17
CA TRP A 317 11.60 0.20 -0.78
C TRP A 317 10.81 0.56 -2.04
N ASP A 318 11.35 0.17 -3.19
CA ASP A 318 10.73 0.31 -4.51
C ASP A 318 10.31 -1.09 -4.99
N TYR A 319 9.08 -1.24 -5.49
CA TYR A 319 8.56 -2.50 -6.04
C TYR A 319 8.34 -2.37 -7.55
N ASN A 320 8.77 -3.37 -8.31
CA ASN A 320 8.73 -3.36 -9.78
C ASN A 320 7.73 -4.38 -10.37
N GLY A 321 6.80 -4.88 -9.56
CA GLY A 321 5.88 -5.96 -9.90
C GLY A 321 6.42 -7.37 -9.61
N ARG A 322 7.68 -7.48 -9.18
CA ARG A 322 8.35 -8.77 -8.91
C ARG A 322 9.25 -8.74 -7.69
N ASP A 323 10.10 -7.72 -7.59
CA ASP A 323 11.14 -7.59 -6.56
C ASP A 323 10.91 -6.34 -5.74
N LEU A 324 11.03 -6.48 -4.41
CA LEU A 324 11.03 -5.37 -3.47
C LEU A 324 12.47 -4.95 -3.18
N ASN A 325 12.91 -3.83 -3.76
CA ASN A 325 14.29 -3.37 -3.73
C ASN A 325 14.48 -2.25 -2.72
N ARG A 326 15.48 -2.38 -1.83
CA ARG A 326 15.75 -1.34 -0.83
C ARG A 326 16.41 -0.12 -1.46
N ARG A 327 15.82 1.05 -1.25
CA ARG A 327 16.32 2.34 -1.72
C ARG A 327 17.33 2.94 -0.74
N TRP A 328 16.97 3.05 0.53
CA TRP A 328 17.83 3.56 1.60
C TRP A 328 17.38 3.06 2.98
N THR A 329 18.27 3.21 3.98
CA THR A 329 17.93 3.08 5.40
C THR A 329 18.36 4.32 6.16
N PHE A 330 17.59 4.66 7.19
CA PHE A 330 17.91 5.69 8.18
C PHE A 330 17.80 5.07 9.56
N VAL A 331 18.87 5.16 10.36
CA VAL A 331 18.88 4.65 11.73
C VAL A 331 18.94 5.83 12.70
N LYS A 332 17.87 6.01 13.45
CA LYS A 332 17.88 6.85 14.64
C LYS A 332 18.45 6.02 15.79
N GLY A 333 19.49 6.55 16.44
CA GLY A 333 20.02 5.99 17.68
C GLY A 333 18.99 6.08 18.81
N GLN A 334 19.45 6.30 20.04
CA GLN A 334 18.54 6.52 21.17
C GLN A 334 17.70 7.79 20.94
N GLY A 335 16.38 7.67 20.99
CA GLY A 335 15.49 8.82 20.80
C GLY A 335 14.01 8.52 21.04
N THR A 336 13.20 9.58 20.92
CA THR A 336 11.74 9.50 21.03
C THR A 336 11.11 9.09 19.70
N SER A 337 10.03 8.32 19.76
CA SER A 337 9.15 7.94 18.65
C SER A 337 7.74 8.32 19.01
N PHE A 338 6.91 8.73 18.04
CA PHE A 338 5.47 8.85 18.24
C PHE A 338 4.79 7.53 17.86
N HIS A 339 3.51 7.39 18.21
CA HIS A 339 2.72 6.20 17.93
C HIS A 339 2.12 6.15 16.52
N GLN A 340 2.66 6.92 15.58
CA GLN A 340 2.13 7.10 14.22
C GLN A 340 3.16 7.82 13.35
N LEU A 341 2.89 7.84 12.05
CA LEU A 341 3.69 8.52 11.03
C LEU A 341 2.85 9.52 10.24
N ARG A 342 3.51 10.51 9.63
CA ARG A 342 2.98 11.29 8.52
C ARG A 342 3.99 11.26 7.39
N ILE A 343 3.47 11.16 6.17
CA ILE A 343 4.27 11.19 4.96
C ILE A 343 3.69 12.28 4.08
N ILE A 344 4.46 13.34 3.87
CA ILE A 344 4.03 14.56 3.21
C ILE A 344 5.25 15.38 2.80
N ASP A 345 5.16 16.07 1.67
CA ASP A 345 6.17 17.01 1.16
C ASP A 345 6.19 18.28 2.02
N VAL A 346 7.04 18.31 3.06
CA VAL A 346 7.01 19.39 4.05
C VAL A 346 7.72 20.66 3.57
N ASP A 347 8.68 20.54 2.66
CA ASP A 347 9.42 21.68 2.11
C ASP A 347 8.99 22.07 0.68
N GLN A 348 7.96 21.40 0.16
CA GLN A 348 7.29 21.69 -1.11
C GLN A 348 8.23 21.54 -2.31
N ASP A 349 9.18 20.59 -2.25
CA ASP A 349 10.12 20.30 -3.33
C ASP A 349 9.58 19.31 -4.38
N GLY A 350 8.39 18.75 -4.13
CA GLY A 350 7.70 17.76 -4.95
C GLY A 350 7.80 16.33 -4.41
N ARG A 351 8.63 16.07 -3.40
CA ARG A 351 8.93 14.73 -2.87
C ARG A 351 8.46 14.61 -1.43
N ASP A 352 7.98 13.44 -1.05
CA ASP A 352 7.49 13.26 0.32
C ASP A 352 8.59 13.00 1.33
N ASP A 353 8.41 13.57 2.52
CA ASP A 353 9.26 13.38 3.68
C ASP A 353 8.55 12.54 4.74
N ILE A 354 9.33 11.92 5.63
CA ILE A 354 8.84 10.99 6.65
C ILE A 354 8.90 11.67 8.01
N ALA A 355 7.75 12.01 8.57
CA ALA A 355 7.61 12.60 9.89
C ALA A 355 7.18 11.55 10.93
N ASP A 356 7.89 11.53 12.06
CA ASP A 356 7.61 10.66 13.21
C ASP A 356 7.44 11.51 14.46
N GLY A 357 6.32 12.24 14.49
CA GLY A 357 5.96 13.17 15.55
C GLY A 357 6.82 14.42 15.54
N ASN A 358 7.93 14.37 16.26
CA ASN A 358 8.75 15.55 16.52
C ASN A 358 9.99 15.67 15.64
N TYR A 359 10.15 14.81 14.64
CA TYR A 359 11.29 14.88 13.73
C TYR A 359 10.90 14.43 12.33
N VAL A 360 11.71 14.85 11.34
CA VAL A 360 11.51 14.56 9.92
C VAL A 360 12.77 13.98 9.30
N VAL A 361 12.59 12.99 8.44
CA VAL A 361 13.60 12.40 7.56
C VAL A 361 13.24 12.78 6.12
N ASN A 362 14.23 13.27 5.36
CA ASN A 362 14.09 13.68 3.98
C ASN A 362 13.73 12.50 3.06
N SER A 363 13.17 12.82 1.89
CA SER A 363 12.90 11.85 0.80
C SER A 363 14.10 10.98 0.39
N ASP A 364 15.33 11.46 0.60
CA ASP A 364 16.58 10.74 0.32
C ASP A 364 17.16 9.94 1.51
N GLY A 365 16.45 9.91 2.64
CA GLY A 365 16.87 9.21 3.86
C GLY A 365 17.79 10.02 4.78
N THR A 366 18.09 11.28 4.45
CA THR A 366 18.88 12.16 5.33
C THR A 366 18.01 12.79 6.43
N PHE A 367 18.61 13.07 7.60
CA PHE A 367 17.88 13.69 8.71
C PHE A 367 17.61 15.18 8.44
N ARG A 368 16.37 15.65 8.61
CA ARG A 368 16.02 17.07 8.44
C ARG A 368 16.22 17.86 9.72
N TYR A 369 15.40 17.57 10.71
CA TYR A 369 15.36 18.29 11.98
C TYR A 369 14.68 17.45 13.06
N VAL A 370 14.87 17.86 14.31
CA VAL A 370 14.01 17.53 15.46
C VAL A 370 13.49 18.84 16.03
N VAL A 371 12.21 18.90 16.38
CA VAL A 371 11.61 20.06 17.03
C VAL A 371 12.29 20.21 18.39
N ASP A 372 12.98 21.33 18.58
CA ASP A 372 13.70 21.62 19.82
C ASP A 372 12.78 21.43 21.05
N GLY A 373 13.34 21.06 22.20
CA GLY A 373 12.64 20.94 23.48
C GLY A 373 11.44 19.97 23.55
N SER A 374 11.13 19.28 22.45
CA SER A 374 10.00 18.35 22.37
C SER A 374 10.43 16.92 22.71
N THR A 375 9.48 16.13 23.17
CA THR A 375 9.62 14.71 23.55
C THR A 375 8.50 13.88 22.93
N HIS A 376 8.29 12.66 23.44
CA HIS A 376 7.25 11.73 23.01
C HIS A 376 5.82 12.31 23.11
N GLY A 377 4.93 11.87 22.22
CA GLY A 377 3.50 12.16 22.27
C GLY A 377 2.66 11.12 21.51
N ASP A 378 1.37 11.12 21.84
CA ASP A 378 0.37 10.23 21.25
C ASP A 378 -0.15 10.74 19.89
N ARG A 379 -0.22 12.07 19.71
CA ARG A 379 -0.90 12.71 18.56
C ARG A 379 -0.10 13.85 17.91
N PHE A 380 0.00 13.82 16.59
CA PHE A 380 0.44 14.93 15.76
C PHE A 380 -0.27 14.97 14.41
N HIS A 381 -0.30 16.14 13.78
CA HIS A 381 -0.91 16.43 12.48
C HIS A 381 0.04 17.33 11.70
N ILE A 382 0.03 17.22 10.37
CA ILE A 382 0.74 18.11 9.44
C ILE A 382 -0.21 18.43 8.29
N GLY A 383 -0.33 19.71 7.94
CA GLY A 383 -1.15 20.21 6.84
C GLY A 383 -1.01 21.72 6.70
N ASP A 384 -1.76 22.31 5.78
CA ASP A 384 -1.87 23.78 5.64
C ASP A 384 -2.88 24.28 6.68
N LEU A 385 -2.37 24.58 7.89
CA LEU A 385 -3.19 24.96 9.04
C LEU A 385 -3.39 26.47 9.12
N ASP A 386 -2.38 27.26 8.75
CA ASP A 386 -2.45 28.72 8.62
C ASP A 386 -2.33 29.13 7.14
N PRO A 387 -3.45 29.35 6.43
CA PRO A 387 -3.42 29.71 5.01
C PRO A 387 -2.80 31.09 4.72
N ALA A 388 -2.51 31.90 5.74
CA ALA A 388 -1.79 33.16 5.59
C ALA A 388 -0.27 32.99 5.67
N ARG A 389 0.21 31.84 6.16
CA ARG A 389 1.62 31.49 6.24
C ARG A 389 1.99 30.55 5.07
N PRO A 390 2.98 30.92 4.24
CA PRO A 390 3.45 30.00 3.19
C PRO A 390 4.11 28.77 3.78
N GLY A 391 3.69 27.59 3.31
CA GLY A 391 4.25 26.30 3.72
C GLY A 391 3.18 25.42 4.33
N LEU A 392 3.63 24.44 5.10
CA LEU A 392 2.78 23.59 5.93
C LEU A 392 3.17 23.78 7.39
N GLU A 393 2.24 23.51 8.29
CA GLU A 393 2.48 23.48 9.72
C GLU A 393 2.11 22.16 10.34
N GLY A 394 2.71 21.90 11.49
CA GLY A 394 2.36 20.79 12.34
C GLY A 394 1.74 21.25 13.65
N TYR A 395 0.86 20.41 14.18
CA TYR A 395 0.34 20.51 15.55
C TYR A 395 0.52 19.17 16.26
N ALA A 396 1.11 19.18 17.45
CA ALA A 396 1.38 17.97 18.21
C ALA A 396 1.19 18.16 19.71
N ILE A 397 0.73 17.11 20.38
CA ILE A 397 0.68 17.04 21.85
C ILE A 397 1.85 16.22 22.40
N GLN A 398 2.10 16.31 23.70
CA GLN A 398 3.18 15.57 24.36
C GLN A 398 2.70 14.84 25.61
N GLN A 399 3.23 13.64 25.79
CA GLN A 399 2.96 12.81 26.96
C GLN A 399 4.11 12.92 27.95
N THR A 400 3.76 13.12 29.22
CA THR A 400 4.68 12.99 30.34
C THR A 400 4.70 11.51 30.76
N GLU A 401 5.82 10.80 30.53
CA GLU A 401 5.94 9.38 30.86
C GLU A 401 7.28 9.07 31.56
N GLY A 402 7.26 8.14 32.51
CA GLY A 402 8.49 7.55 33.06
C GLY A 402 9.38 8.52 33.85
N GLY A 403 8.81 9.62 34.34
CA GLY A 403 9.55 10.69 35.01
C GLY A 403 10.16 11.73 34.06
N VAL A 404 9.91 11.62 32.75
CA VAL A 404 10.22 12.65 31.75
C VAL A 404 9.06 13.63 31.68
N PHE A 405 9.25 14.83 32.20
CA PHE A 405 8.27 15.90 32.16
C PHE A 405 8.47 16.77 30.93
N THR A 406 7.38 17.04 30.22
CA THR A 406 7.39 17.86 29.01
C THR A 406 7.51 19.34 29.39
N SER A 407 8.25 20.14 28.61
CA SER A 407 8.39 21.58 28.88
C SER A 407 7.14 22.39 28.48
N PHE A 408 6.33 21.81 27.59
CA PHE A 408 5.07 22.37 27.12
C PHE A 408 4.09 21.22 26.80
N PRO A 409 2.77 21.39 26.97
CA PRO A 409 1.78 20.34 26.74
C PRO A 409 1.58 20.01 25.26
N TRP A 410 1.69 21.01 24.39
CA TRP A 410 1.48 20.91 22.95
C TRP A 410 2.18 22.04 22.21
N TYR A 411 2.37 21.90 20.91
CA TYR A 411 3.08 22.86 20.08
C TYR A 411 2.52 22.90 18.65
N TYR A 412 2.49 24.09 18.10
CA TYR A 412 2.22 24.42 16.70
C TYR A 412 3.53 24.95 16.08
N TYR A 413 3.93 24.41 14.93
CA TYR A 413 5.28 24.58 14.40
C TYR A 413 5.32 24.58 12.86
N ASP A 414 6.37 25.17 12.31
CA ASP A 414 6.66 25.13 10.88
C ASP A 414 7.14 23.73 10.46
N ALA A 415 6.42 23.07 9.55
CA ALA A 415 6.67 21.67 9.20
C ALA A 415 7.95 21.45 8.37
N ALA A 416 8.47 22.48 7.70
CA ALA A 416 9.71 22.36 6.93
C ALA A 416 10.96 22.49 7.81
N THR A 417 10.87 23.26 8.90
CA THR A 417 12.04 23.65 9.70
C THR A 417 12.04 23.12 11.13
N GLY A 418 10.87 22.70 11.64
CA GLY A 418 10.68 22.33 13.04
C GLY A 418 10.68 23.51 14.00
N ALA A 419 10.67 24.75 13.49
CA ALA A 419 10.62 25.95 14.32
C ALA A 419 9.24 26.06 14.99
N ARG A 420 9.22 25.99 16.33
CA ARG A 420 8.00 26.20 17.12
C ARG A 420 7.50 27.63 16.89
N LEU A 421 6.22 27.76 16.55
CA LEU A 421 5.53 29.03 16.35
C LEU A 421 4.77 29.41 17.63
N ILE A 422 3.98 28.47 18.15
CA ILE A 422 3.18 28.64 19.37
C ILE A 422 3.31 27.37 20.22
N THR A 423 3.37 27.54 21.54
CA THR A 423 3.33 26.42 22.50
C THR A 423 2.27 26.68 23.56
N GLY A 424 1.61 25.62 24.01
CA GLY A 424 0.84 25.66 25.24
C GLY A 424 1.76 25.86 26.44
N SER A 425 1.17 26.16 27.60
CA SER A 425 1.91 26.27 28.87
C SER A 425 1.36 25.30 29.91
N HIS A 426 2.26 24.69 30.66
CA HIS A 426 1.93 23.95 31.87
C HIS A 426 1.64 24.93 33.03
N PRO A 427 0.91 24.50 34.07
CA PRO A 427 0.79 25.28 35.31
C PRO A 427 2.15 25.43 36.02
N ASP A 428 2.32 26.51 36.80
CA ASP A 428 3.58 26.89 37.48
C ASP A 428 4.13 25.86 38.49
N VAL A 429 3.35 24.85 38.88
CA VAL A 429 3.76 23.79 39.81
C VAL A 429 3.45 22.41 39.19
N PRO A 430 4.42 21.47 39.11
CA PRO A 430 4.14 20.08 38.75
C PRO A 430 3.37 19.43 39.89
N GLN A 431 2.04 19.50 39.83
CA GLN A 431 1.16 19.01 40.89
C GLN A 431 0.97 17.48 40.82
N ASP A 432 1.19 16.88 39.64
CA ASP A 432 1.21 15.44 39.36
C ASP A 432 1.69 15.22 37.90
N ALA A 433 2.44 14.16 37.61
CA ALA A 433 2.78 13.77 36.23
C ALA A 433 1.53 13.48 35.39
N THR A 434 0.45 12.98 36.01
CA THR A 434 -0.83 12.74 35.32
C THR A 434 -1.53 14.03 34.85
N LEU A 435 -1.19 15.18 35.46
CA LEU A 435 -1.75 16.49 35.07
C LEU A 435 -0.98 17.15 33.92
N TRP A 436 0.24 16.68 33.61
CA TRP A 436 1.08 17.18 32.52
C TRP A 436 1.12 16.23 31.31
N ASP A 437 0.50 15.05 31.42
CA ASP A 437 0.24 14.17 30.30
C ASP A 437 -0.95 14.70 29.48
N VAL A 438 -0.74 14.88 28.17
CA VAL A 438 -1.76 15.28 27.21
C VAL A 438 -2.04 14.12 26.27
N PRO A 439 -3.00 13.22 26.58
CA PRO A 439 -3.17 11.96 25.87
C PRO A 439 -3.90 12.12 24.52
N ARG A 440 -4.50 13.28 24.24
CA ARG A 440 -5.20 13.57 22.98
C ARG A 440 -5.00 15.02 22.56
N GLY A 441 -4.92 15.24 21.25
CA GLY A 441 -5.11 16.52 20.61
C GLY A 441 -5.49 16.33 19.15
N THR A 442 -6.19 17.30 18.59
CA THR A 442 -6.59 17.30 17.19
C THR A 442 -6.64 18.73 16.65
N THR A 443 -6.74 18.86 15.34
CA THR A 443 -6.84 20.13 14.63
C THR A 443 -7.86 20.02 13.51
N ALA A 444 -8.68 21.06 13.36
CA ALA A 444 -9.71 21.17 12.35
C ALA A 444 -10.20 22.62 12.27
N ASP A 445 -10.63 23.06 11.10
CA ASP A 445 -11.33 24.34 10.97
C ASP A 445 -12.80 24.17 11.43
N ILE A 446 -13.11 24.68 12.62
CA ILE A 446 -14.42 24.56 13.29
C ILE A 446 -15.05 25.91 13.62
N ASP A 447 -14.36 27.01 13.36
CA ASP A 447 -14.80 28.36 13.64
C ASP A 447 -14.70 29.29 12.41
N PRO A 448 -15.83 29.61 11.73
CA PRO A 448 -15.81 30.48 10.55
C PRO A 448 -15.47 31.94 10.85
N PHE A 449 -15.24 32.32 12.12
CA PHE A 449 -14.85 33.68 12.51
C PHE A 449 -13.34 33.89 12.59
N HIS A 450 -12.55 32.83 12.44
CA HIS A 450 -11.09 32.86 12.47
C HIS A 450 -10.56 32.08 11.26
N ASP A 451 -9.65 32.67 10.49
CA ASP A 451 -9.08 31.99 9.32
C ASP A 451 -8.05 30.94 9.75
N GLY A 452 -8.08 29.77 9.12
CA GLY A 452 -7.17 28.66 9.40
C GLY A 452 -7.82 27.56 10.24
N TYR A 453 -6.99 26.65 10.73
CA TYR A 453 -7.42 25.53 11.55
C TYR A 453 -7.30 25.88 13.03
N GLU A 454 -8.34 25.60 13.81
CA GLU A 454 -8.19 25.54 15.25
C GLU A 454 -7.44 24.27 15.68
N PHE A 455 -6.84 24.32 16.86
CA PHE A 455 -6.28 23.15 17.53
C PHE A 455 -6.61 23.15 19.02
N TRP A 456 -6.80 21.94 19.55
CA TRP A 456 -7.10 21.73 20.96
C TRP A 456 -6.59 20.38 21.44
N ALA A 457 -6.51 20.26 22.77
CA ALA A 457 -6.04 19.08 23.45
C ALA A 457 -7.05 18.64 24.52
N ALA A 458 -7.10 17.33 24.80
CA ALA A 458 -7.84 16.85 25.95
C ALA A 458 -7.06 17.21 27.21
N THR A 459 -7.68 18.00 28.07
CA THR A 459 -7.09 18.42 29.35
C THR A 459 -8.01 18.03 30.49
N ALA A 460 -7.45 17.50 31.58
CA ALA A 460 -8.21 17.13 32.78
C ALA A 460 -8.92 18.32 33.43
N ASN A 461 -8.44 19.54 33.19
CA ASN A 461 -9.00 20.78 33.73
C ASN A 461 -9.02 21.88 32.65
N PRO A 462 -10.20 22.44 32.31
CA PRO A 462 -10.33 23.47 31.28
C PRO A 462 -9.73 24.83 31.70
N ASP A 463 -9.41 25.05 32.97
CA ASP A 463 -8.74 26.29 33.42
C ASP A 463 -7.22 26.24 33.33
N LEU A 464 -6.63 25.13 32.87
CA LEU A 464 -5.19 25.06 32.64
C LEU A 464 -4.76 26.07 31.56
N PRO A 465 -3.54 26.64 31.66
CA PRO A 465 -3.06 27.65 30.72
C PRO A 465 -3.05 27.17 29.26
N GLY A 466 -2.73 25.89 29.00
CA GLY A 466 -2.76 25.28 27.68
C GLY A 466 -4.09 24.61 27.29
N ALA A 467 -5.16 24.70 28.09
CA ALA A 467 -6.44 24.08 27.75
C ALA A 467 -7.26 24.90 26.76
N GLY A 468 -8.31 24.31 26.18
CA GLY A 468 -9.26 25.01 25.31
C GLY A 468 -8.94 24.93 23.82
N VAL A 469 -9.69 25.71 23.03
CA VAL A 469 -9.54 25.82 21.58
C VAL A 469 -8.71 27.04 21.25
N TRP A 470 -7.72 26.86 20.39
CA TRP A 470 -6.74 27.88 20.01
C TRP A 470 -6.72 28.04 18.50
N SER A 471 -6.53 29.28 18.04
CA SER A 471 -6.28 29.60 16.63
C SER A 471 -4.79 29.67 16.33
N VAL A 472 -4.46 29.69 15.04
CA VAL A 472 -3.08 29.77 14.53
C VAL A 472 -2.33 31.06 14.89
N ASP A 473 -3.03 32.11 15.33
CA ASP A 473 -2.41 33.34 15.83
C ASP A 473 -2.08 33.32 17.33
N GLY A 474 -2.45 32.24 18.03
CA GLY A 474 -2.22 32.06 19.47
C GLY A 474 -3.35 32.57 20.36
N THR A 475 -4.48 32.99 19.78
CA THR A 475 -5.66 33.39 20.54
C THR A 475 -6.43 32.17 21.03
N ARG A 476 -6.70 32.13 22.34
CA ARG A 476 -7.60 31.15 22.95
C ARG A 476 -9.06 31.53 22.70
N LEU A 477 -9.72 30.81 21.79
CA LEU A 477 -11.09 31.06 21.35
C LEU A 477 -12.16 30.55 22.33
N SER A 478 -11.86 29.44 23.02
CA SER A 478 -12.81 28.79 23.93
C SER A 478 -12.10 28.12 25.11
N LYS A 479 -12.79 28.04 26.25
CA LYS A 479 -12.36 27.19 27.38
C LYS A 479 -12.86 25.76 27.26
N THR A 480 -14.05 25.57 26.71
CA THR A 480 -14.59 24.24 26.41
C THR A 480 -14.08 23.77 25.05
N THR A 481 -13.91 22.47 24.90
CA THR A 481 -13.48 21.83 23.66
C THR A 481 -14.58 20.93 23.14
N PRO A 482 -14.66 20.71 21.83
CA PRO A 482 -15.44 19.60 21.28
C PRO A 482 -14.71 18.26 21.54
N SER A 483 -15.21 17.18 20.94
CA SER A 483 -14.53 15.87 20.97
C SER A 483 -13.09 15.96 20.47
N VAL A 484 -12.21 15.11 21.00
CA VAL A 484 -10.76 15.12 20.72
C VAL A 484 -10.34 13.78 20.13
N ASN A 485 -10.77 13.56 18.88
CA ASN A 485 -10.42 12.37 18.13
C ASN A 485 -10.16 12.71 16.66
N PHE A 486 -11.11 12.47 15.75
CA PHE A 486 -10.95 12.74 14.33
C PHE A 486 -11.73 13.98 13.91
N ARG A 487 -11.20 14.71 12.94
CA ARG A 487 -11.98 15.59 12.06
C ARG A 487 -12.59 14.79 10.92
N ILE A 488 -13.77 15.20 10.46
CA ILE A 488 -14.44 14.63 9.28
C ILE A 488 -15.17 15.73 8.50
N TRP A 489 -15.14 15.73 7.18
CA TRP A 489 -16.01 16.55 6.34
C TRP A 489 -17.27 15.77 5.99
N TRP A 490 -18.40 16.12 6.60
CA TRP A 490 -19.63 15.33 6.53
C TRP A 490 -20.81 16.11 5.97
N ASP A 491 -20.97 17.38 6.35
CA ASP A 491 -22.12 18.20 5.97
C ASP A 491 -21.93 18.95 4.64
N GLY A 492 -22.65 20.05 4.46
CA GLY A 492 -22.66 20.83 3.22
C GLY A 492 -21.63 21.96 3.16
N ASP A 493 -21.11 22.40 4.31
CA ASP A 493 -20.16 23.51 4.40
C ASP A 493 -18.71 23.05 4.24
N LYS A 494 -17.76 23.99 4.24
CA LYS A 494 -16.32 23.68 4.07
C LYS A 494 -15.58 23.47 5.39
N GLY A 495 -16.21 23.82 6.51
CA GLY A 495 -15.66 23.56 7.83
C GLY A 495 -15.72 22.07 8.15
N SER A 496 -14.97 21.66 9.17
CA SER A 496 -14.95 20.28 9.62
C SER A 496 -16.03 20.00 10.66
N GLU A 497 -16.55 18.79 10.61
CA GLU A 497 -17.18 18.10 11.73
C GLU A 497 -16.12 17.27 12.46
N LEU A 498 -16.56 16.57 13.51
CA LEU A 498 -15.72 15.68 14.31
C LEU A 498 -16.34 14.29 14.40
N LEU A 499 -15.51 13.28 14.22
CA LEU A 499 -15.86 11.87 14.36
C LEU A 499 -15.21 11.32 15.63
N ASP A 500 -16.02 10.79 16.53
CA ASP A 500 -15.57 10.11 17.74
C ASP A 500 -16.47 8.92 18.06
N ASN A 501 -15.87 7.80 18.48
CA ASN A 501 -16.54 6.51 18.53
C ASN A 501 -17.13 6.14 17.16
N THR A 502 -18.45 6.30 17.01
CA THR A 502 -19.21 6.00 15.78
C THR A 502 -20.15 7.13 15.39
N TYR A 503 -20.09 8.29 16.06
CA TYR A 503 -20.96 9.44 15.79
C TYR A 503 -20.18 10.62 15.18
N VAL A 504 -20.88 11.40 14.37
CA VAL A 504 -20.40 12.68 13.83
C VAL A 504 -21.06 13.83 14.59
N GLU A 505 -20.28 14.79 15.06
CA GLU A 505 -20.75 16.00 15.72
C GLU A 505 -20.26 17.28 15.02
N LYS A 506 -21.02 18.36 15.20
CA LYS A 506 -20.65 19.71 14.74
C LYS A 506 -20.46 20.62 15.94
N TRP A 507 -19.36 21.37 15.94
CA TRP A 507 -19.10 22.39 16.94
C TRP A 507 -19.88 23.67 16.64
N ASN A 508 -20.44 24.29 17.67
CA ASN A 508 -21.02 25.62 17.60
C ASN A 508 -20.10 26.63 18.31
N PRO A 509 -19.29 27.42 17.59
CA PRO A 509 -18.32 28.32 18.21
C PRO A 509 -18.96 29.44 19.03
N LYS A 510 -20.15 29.92 18.64
CA LYS A 510 -20.88 30.96 19.40
C LYS A 510 -21.40 30.47 20.74
N LYS A 511 -21.83 29.20 20.81
CA LYS A 511 -22.35 28.59 22.03
C LYS A 511 -21.28 27.83 22.82
N GLN A 512 -20.14 27.55 22.18
CA GLN A 512 -19.06 26.73 22.70
C GLN A 512 -19.54 25.33 23.13
N THR A 513 -20.34 24.69 22.28
CA THR A 513 -20.95 23.36 22.51
C THR A 513 -20.98 22.54 21.21
N SER A 514 -20.87 21.21 21.30
CA SER A 514 -21.11 20.29 20.19
C SER A 514 -22.54 19.75 20.17
N SER A 515 -23.03 19.39 18.98
CA SER A 515 -24.26 18.59 18.79
C SER A 515 -24.02 17.48 17.77
N LYS A 516 -24.54 16.28 18.05
CA LYS A 516 -24.48 15.14 17.13
C LYS A 516 -25.31 15.42 15.88
N LEU A 517 -24.69 15.29 14.71
CA LEU A 517 -25.34 15.33 13.40
C LEU A 517 -25.75 13.94 12.93
N PHE A 518 -24.94 12.93 13.25
CA PHE A 518 -25.18 11.55 12.84
C PHE A 518 -24.74 10.59 13.95
N GLU A 519 -25.62 9.67 14.37
CA GLU A 519 -25.34 8.67 15.39
C GLU A 519 -26.04 7.34 15.01
N PRO A 520 -25.38 6.45 14.26
CA PRO A 520 -25.96 5.18 13.88
C PRO A 520 -26.03 4.21 15.07
N SER A 521 -27.08 3.39 15.08
CA SER A 521 -27.22 2.29 16.04
C SER A 521 -26.70 0.95 15.49
N GLY A 522 -26.42 0.01 16.39
CA GLY A 522 -26.04 -1.36 16.02
C GLY A 522 -24.60 -1.50 15.49
N VAL A 523 -23.77 -0.48 15.68
CA VAL A 523 -22.34 -0.49 15.33
C VAL A 523 -21.48 -0.10 16.53
N VAL A 524 -20.21 -0.50 16.51
CA VAL A 524 -19.22 -0.25 17.55
C VAL A 524 -17.95 0.34 16.95
N SER A 525 -17.25 1.15 17.75
CA SER A 525 -15.89 1.58 17.44
C SER A 525 -14.89 0.55 17.96
N SER A 526 -13.72 0.55 17.36
CA SER A 526 -12.55 -0.18 17.84
C SER A 526 -11.82 0.61 18.95
N TRP A 527 -10.61 0.17 19.27
CA TRP A 527 -9.80 0.77 20.33
C TRP A 527 -9.53 2.26 20.09
N ARG A 528 -9.33 3.01 21.19
CA ARG A 528 -9.19 4.48 21.21
C ARG A 528 -10.40 5.25 20.66
N ASN A 529 -11.57 4.61 20.62
CA ASN A 529 -12.79 5.17 20.03
C ASN A 529 -12.62 5.40 18.51
N ALA A 530 -11.80 4.58 17.86
CA ALA A 530 -11.51 4.70 16.44
C ALA A 530 -12.42 3.80 15.61
N VAL A 531 -12.95 4.35 14.53
CA VAL A 531 -13.50 3.56 13.44
C VAL A 531 -12.37 2.82 12.71
N PRO A 532 -12.62 1.63 12.14
CA PRO A 532 -11.64 0.94 11.29
C PRO A 532 -11.01 1.82 10.20
N PHE A 533 -11.80 2.70 9.59
CA PHE A 533 -11.34 3.65 8.57
C PHE A 533 -12.34 4.80 8.40
N TYR A 534 -11.84 5.95 7.96
CA TYR A 534 -12.65 7.03 7.41
C TYR A 534 -11.90 7.78 6.29
N GLY A 535 -12.64 8.30 5.31
CA GLY A 535 -12.14 9.09 4.18
C GLY A 535 -13.05 9.05 2.95
N ASP A 536 -12.84 9.94 1.98
CA ASP A 536 -13.57 9.99 0.68
C ASP A 536 -13.22 8.77 -0.19
N ILE A 537 -13.99 7.68 -0.02
CA ILE A 537 -13.82 6.45 -0.81
C ILE A 537 -14.94 6.26 -1.83
N LEU A 538 -15.98 7.08 -1.81
CA LEU A 538 -17.07 7.10 -2.78
C LEU A 538 -17.77 8.46 -2.77
N GLY A 539 -18.70 8.68 -3.68
CA GLY A 539 -19.47 9.92 -3.69
C GLY A 539 -18.62 11.13 -4.10
N ASP A 540 -18.97 12.30 -3.56
CA ASP A 540 -18.23 13.55 -3.78
C ASP A 540 -17.11 13.72 -2.74
N TRP A 541 -16.59 14.94 -2.55
CA TRP A 541 -15.40 15.21 -1.74
C TRP A 541 -15.53 14.92 -0.24
N ARG A 542 -16.73 14.59 0.25
CA ARG A 542 -16.97 14.38 1.68
C ARG A 542 -16.64 12.95 2.05
N GLU A 543 -16.43 12.73 3.33
CA GLU A 543 -15.76 11.54 3.81
C GLU A 543 -16.75 10.50 4.30
N GLU A 544 -16.53 9.26 3.89
CA GLU A 544 -17.20 8.09 4.46
C GLU A 544 -16.50 7.62 5.72
N TYR A 545 -17.17 6.74 6.46
CA TYR A 545 -16.49 5.90 7.45
C TYR A 545 -17.06 4.49 7.51
N LEU A 546 -16.21 3.55 7.94
CA LEU A 546 -16.56 2.16 8.21
C LEU A 546 -16.72 1.98 9.71
N ALA A 547 -17.77 1.31 10.19
CA ALA A 547 -17.87 0.85 11.57
C ALA A 547 -18.25 -0.62 11.64
N GLU A 548 -17.76 -1.35 12.63
CA GLU A 548 -18.10 -2.77 12.79
C GLU A 548 -19.51 -2.92 13.38
N THR A 549 -20.30 -3.89 12.92
CA THR A 549 -21.58 -4.21 13.57
C THR A 549 -21.35 -4.71 14.98
N ALA A 550 -22.29 -4.44 15.89
CA ALA A 550 -22.16 -4.81 17.30
C ALA A 550 -22.07 -6.33 17.55
N ASP A 551 -22.43 -7.14 16.56
CA ASP A 551 -22.29 -8.60 16.57
C ASP A 551 -21.02 -9.12 15.87
N HIS A 552 -20.15 -8.22 15.39
CA HIS A 552 -18.86 -8.52 14.73
C HIS A 552 -18.96 -9.33 13.42
N THR A 553 -20.13 -9.31 12.78
CA THR A 553 -20.40 -10.07 11.55
C THR A 553 -20.24 -9.27 10.26
N ALA A 554 -20.22 -7.93 10.32
CA ALA A 554 -20.07 -7.08 9.15
C ALA A 554 -19.34 -5.76 9.47
N LEU A 555 -18.77 -5.13 8.43
CA LEU A 555 -18.46 -3.70 8.45
C LEU A 555 -19.59 -2.94 7.76
N ARG A 556 -20.09 -1.88 8.39
CA ARG A 556 -21.09 -0.98 7.81
C ARG A 556 -20.42 0.26 7.25
N LEU A 557 -20.65 0.54 5.97
CA LEU A 557 -20.18 1.75 5.29
C LEU A 557 -21.24 2.85 5.34
N PHE A 558 -20.84 4.02 5.85
CA PHE A 558 -21.68 5.21 5.93
C PHE A 558 -21.17 6.30 5.00
N THR A 559 -22.08 6.94 4.27
CA THR A 559 -21.86 8.15 3.48
C THR A 559 -22.92 9.19 3.85
N THR A 560 -22.60 10.46 3.64
CA THR A 560 -23.51 11.57 3.89
C THR A 560 -24.63 11.65 2.86
N ASN A 561 -25.81 12.10 3.29
CA ASN A 561 -26.96 12.40 2.43
C ASN A 561 -27.36 13.89 2.46
N ILE A 562 -26.51 14.74 3.04
CA ILE A 562 -26.71 16.18 3.15
C ILE A 562 -26.27 16.81 1.82
N PRO A 563 -27.02 17.74 1.20
CA PRO A 563 -26.53 18.42 -0.01
C PRO A 563 -25.42 19.44 0.26
N THR A 564 -24.47 19.57 -0.66
CA THR A 564 -23.45 20.64 -0.68
C THR A 564 -23.46 21.41 -2.01
N ASN A 565 -23.10 22.70 -1.96
CA ASN A 565 -22.82 23.54 -3.13
C ASN A 565 -21.31 23.71 -3.37
N VAL A 566 -20.48 22.91 -2.70
CA VAL A 566 -19.02 22.89 -2.88
C VAL A 566 -18.69 21.85 -3.96
N LYS A 567 -17.91 22.28 -4.95
CA LYS A 567 -17.36 21.41 -5.98
C LYS A 567 -15.85 21.30 -5.83
N LEU A 568 -15.43 20.16 -5.32
CA LEU A 568 -14.04 19.82 -5.12
C LEU A 568 -13.75 18.48 -5.80
N TYR A 569 -12.51 18.26 -6.22
CA TYR A 569 -12.11 16.95 -6.71
C TYR A 569 -12.07 15.95 -5.55
N THR A 570 -12.20 14.65 -5.84
CA THR A 570 -12.09 13.61 -4.81
C THR A 570 -10.78 13.75 -4.05
N LEU A 571 -10.84 13.71 -2.73
CA LEU A 571 -9.68 13.87 -1.85
C LEU A 571 -8.69 12.71 -2.00
N ALA A 572 -9.15 11.55 -2.49
CA ALA A 572 -8.26 10.46 -2.91
C ALA A 572 -7.24 10.89 -3.99
N HIS A 573 -7.51 11.95 -4.75
CA HIS A 573 -6.58 12.52 -5.74
C HIS A 573 -5.77 13.70 -5.17
N ASN A 574 -5.87 13.98 -3.88
CA ASN A 574 -4.92 14.80 -3.14
C ASN A 574 -3.83 13.88 -2.56
N PRO A 575 -2.57 13.96 -3.02
CA PRO A 575 -1.54 13.00 -2.62
C PRO A 575 -1.33 12.93 -1.10
N ALA A 576 -1.17 14.06 -0.41
CA ALA A 576 -0.98 14.04 1.05
C ALA A 576 -2.15 13.39 1.80
N TYR A 577 -3.38 13.68 1.39
CA TYR A 577 -4.58 13.09 1.97
C TYR A 577 -4.63 11.57 1.74
N ARG A 578 -4.38 11.12 0.50
CA ARG A 578 -4.37 9.70 0.13
C ARG A 578 -3.25 8.93 0.82
N LEU A 579 -2.08 9.55 1.01
CA LEU A 579 -0.97 8.97 1.78
C LEU A 579 -1.30 8.89 3.27
N GLY A 580 -2.11 9.81 3.79
CA GLY A 580 -2.68 9.72 5.15
C GLY A 580 -3.48 8.44 5.38
N TRP A 581 -4.09 7.85 4.34
CA TRP A 581 -4.76 6.55 4.43
C TRP A 581 -3.81 5.35 4.45
N THR A 582 -2.52 5.54 4.24
CA THR A 582 -1.56 4.42 4.19
C THR A 582 -0.92 4.15 5.55
N VAL A 583 -0.93 5.14 6.44
CA VAL A 583 -0.31 5.07 7.78
C VAL A 583 -1.36 4.76 8.85
N ARG A 584 -1.03 3.91 9.83
CA ARG A 584 -1.87 3.71 11.03
C ARG A 584 -1.05 3.97 12.30
N GLY A 585 -1.01 3.00 13.22
CA GLY A 585 -0.65 3.18 14.62
C GLY A 585 -1.86 3.65 15.43
N TYR A 586 -1.68 4.71 16.22
CA TYR A 586 -2.85 5.42 16.75
C TYR A 586 -3.46 6.22 15.61
N LEU A 587 -4.46 5.64 14.94
CA LEU A 587 -5.16 6.29 13.83
C LEU A 587 -5.50 7.74 14.22
N GLN A 588 -5.22 8.65 13.30
CA GLN A 588 -5.43 10.09 13.45
C GLN A 588 -6.13 10.66 12.24
N SER A 589 -6.36 11.97 12.27
CA SER A 589 -6.86 12.67 11.12
C SER A 589 -5.88 12.77 9.98
N THR A 590 -6.39 12.44 8.79
CA THR A 590 -5.78 12.80 7.52
C THR A 590 -6.05 14.27 7.24
N LEU A 591 -5.19 14.92 6.46
CA LEU A 591 -5.32 16.33 6.06
C LEU A 591 -4.91 16.44 4.59
N THR A 592 -5.40 17.48 3.93
CA THR A 592 -4.97 17.86 2.58
C THR A 592 -3.66 18.64 2.62
N ASP A 593 -2.90 18.62 1.52
CA ASP A 593 -1.72 19.49 1.32
C ASP A 593 -2.07 20.95 0.99
N PHE A 594 -3.36 21.29 1.02
CA PHE A 594 -3.89 22.65 0.92
C PHE A 594 -4.94 22.88 2.01
N TYR A 595 -5.15 24.13 2.41
CA TYR A 595 -6.17 24.48 3.40
C TYR A 595 -7.59 24.21 2.88
N LEU A 596 -8.31 23.28 3.52
CA LEU A 596 -9.72 22.98 3.28
C LEU A 596 -10.56 23.27 4.54
N GLY A 597 -11.37 24.32 4.46
CA GLY A 597 -12.01 25.02 5.58
C GLY A 597 -12.96 26.14 5.10
N PHE A 598 -13.59 26.86 6.04
CA PHE A 598 -14.57 27.91 5.75
C PHE A 598 -14.00 28.99 4.82
N GLY A 599 -12.77 29.43 5.08
CA GLY A 599 -12.05 30.44 4.31
C GLY A 599 -11.46 29.95 2.98
N SER A 600 -11.52 28.65 2.69
CA SER A 600 -10.78 28.07 1.56
C SER A 600 -11.18 28.64 0.22
N LYS A 601 -10.15 28.90 -0.59
CA LYS A 601 -10.25 29.18 -2.02
C LYS A 601 -10.28 27.84 -2.78
N PRO A 602 -10.77 27.82 -4.04
CA PRO A 602 -10.59 26.67 -4.90
C PRO A 602 -9.09 26.30 -4.98
N PRO A 603 -8.70 25.05 -4.67
CA PRO A 603 -7.30 24.65 -4.72
C PRO A 603 -6.76 24.67 -6.15
N ALA A 604 -5.43 24.61 -6.26
CA ALA A 604 -4.80 24.36 -7.54
C ALA A 604 -5.21 22.98 -8.10
N ARG A 605 -5.10 22.80 -9.42
CA ARG A 605 -5.24 21.47 -10.01
C ARG A 605 -4.13 20.56 -9.46
N PRO A 606 -4.45 19.35 -8.97
CA PRO A 606 -3.44 18.45 -8.46
C PRO A 606 -2.47 18.04 -9.58
N ARG A 607 -1.17 18.02 -9.27
CA ARG A 607 -0.11 17.57 -10.18
C ARG A 607 -0.04 16.04 -10.16
N ILE A 608 -1.01 15.42 -10.82
CA ILE A 608 -1.18 13.97 -10.86
C ILE A 608 -1.35 13.46 -12.28
N GLN A 609 -1.00 12.20 -12.48
CA GLN A 609 -1.38 11.36 -13.59
C GLN A 609 -1.97 10.07 -13.04
N THR A 610 -2.80 9.38 -13.82
CA THR A 610 -3.33 8.08 -13.38
C THR A 610 -2.43 6.95 -13.84
N THR A 611 -2.47 5.84 -13.11
CA THR A 611 -1.80 4.58 -13.45
C THR A 611 -2.00 4.17 -14.91
N ALA A 612 -1.00 3.48 -15.46
CA ALA A 612 -1.11 2.93 -16.79
C ALA A 612 -2.19 1.83 -16.84
N SER A 613 -2.70 1.52 -18.03
CA SER A 613 -3.55 0.33 -18.20
C SER A 613 -2.82 -0.92 -17.67
N ALA A 614 -3.53 -1.82 -16.98
CA ALA A 614 -3.06 -3.12 -16.49
C ALA A 614 -2.31 -4.00 -17.53
N THR A 615 -2.37 -3.64 -18.81
CA THR A 615 -1.54 -4.25 -19.87
C THR A 615 -0.05 -3.89 -19.80
N ARG A 616 0.34 -2.90 -18.99
CA ARG A 616 1.73 -2.50 -18.73
C ARG A 616 2.31 -3.08 -17.43
N ALA A 617 1.60 -4.02 -16.81
CA ALA A 617 2.00 -4.76 -15.61
C ALA A 617 2.77 -6.05 -15.94
N TRP A 618 3.55 -6.56 -14.99
CA TRP A 618 3.83 -8.00 -14.95
C TRP A 618 2.57 -8.75 -14.51
N GLN A 619 2.19 -9.80 -15.24
CA GLN A 619 1.01 -10.58 -14.89
C GLN A 619 1.37 -12.04 -14.67
N VAL A 620 0.91 -12.66 -13.59
CA VAL A 620 0.97 -14.12 -13.47
C VAL A 620 -0.10 -14.75 -14.35
N ILE A 621 0.33 -15.51 -15.35
CA ILE A 621 -0.56 -16.23 -16.27
C ILE A 621 -0.74 -17.70 -15.91
N ALA A 622 0.22 -18.29 -15.21
CA ALA A 622 0.11 -19.59 -14.57
C ALA A 622 1.03 -19.63 -13.35
N ALA A 623 0.62 -20.28 -12.28
CA ALA A 623 1.48 -20.54 -11.13
C ALA A 623 1.01 -21.80 -10.41
N ASP A 624 1.93 -22.46 -9.71
CA ASP A 624 1.62 -23.57 -8.81
C ASP A 624 2.64 -23.61 -7.68
N ASN A 625 2.15 -23.50 -6.44
CA ASN A 625 2.96 -23.60 -5.23
C ASN A 625 3.07 -25.06 -4.73
N PHE A 626 2.34 -25.99 -5.35
CA PHE A 626 2.33 -27.42 -5.01
C PHE A 626 2.03 -27.76 -3.55
N VAL A 627 1.30 -26.89 -2.84
CA VAL A 627 0.80 -27.20 -1.47
C VAL A 627 -0.18 -28.38 -1.54
N THR A 628 -0.97 -28.43 -2.61
CA THR A 628 -1.88 -29.55 -2.94
C THR A 628 -1.85 -29.83 -4.44
N ASP A 629 -2.37 -30.99 -4.86
CA ASP A 629 -2.55 -31.28 -6.29
C ASP A 629 -3.66 -30.41 -6.88
N SER A 630 -3.23 -29.40 -7.64
CA SER A 630 -4.10 -28.46 -8.34
C SER A 630 -4.76 -29.05 -9.58
N GLY A 631 -4.37 -30.26 -10.00
CA GLY A 631 -4.78 -30.88 -11.25
C GLY A 631 -4.24 -30.20 -12.51
N LYS A 632 -3.33 -29.20 -12.38
CA LYS A 632 -2.74 -28.46 -13.52
C LYS A 632 -1.71 -29.26 -14.31
N TRP A 633 -1.25 -30.39 -13.77
CA TRP A 633 -0.13 -31.14 -14.34
C TRP A 633 -0.55 -32.53 -14.84
N GLN A 634 0.14 -33.04 -15.85
CA GLN A 634 -0.05 -34.37 -16.39
C GLN A 634 1.31 -35.07 -16.60
N ALA A 635 1.50 -36.20 -15.92
CA ALA A 635 2.72 -36.99 -16.00
C ALA A 635 2.64 -38.08 -17.08
N GLU A 636 3.75 -38.28 -17.80
CA GLU A 636 3.99 -39.39 -18.72
C GLU A 636 5.21 -40.17 -18.20
N LEU A 637 5.00 -41.40 -17.71
CA LEU A 637 6.02 -42.19 -16.99
C LEU A 637 6.42 -43.45 -17.76
N GLN A 638 7.73 -43.66 -17.96
CA GLN A 638 8.26 -44.78 -18.75
C GLN A 638 8.24 -46.13 -18.05
N SER A 639 8.45 -46.16 -16.74
CA SER A 639 8.56 -47.42 -16.00
C SER A 639 8.01 -47.30 -14.59
N GLY A 640 6.87 -46.59 -14.45
CA GLY A 640 6.33 -46.22 -13.15
C GLY A 640 7.13 -45.08 -12.51
N GLY A 641 7.19 -45.07 -11.18
CA GLY A 641 7.63 -43.92 -10.38
C GLY A 641 6.43 -43.09 -9.91
N THR A 642 6.71 -41.97 -9.25
CA THR A 642 5.71 -41.07 -8.67
C THR A 642 5.91 -39.64 -9.14
N VAL A 643 4.79 -38.92 -9.29
CA VAL A 643 4.74 -37.48 -9.50
C VAL A 643 3.63 -36.96 -8.61
N GLU A 644 3.99 -36.34 -7.48
CA GLU A 644 3.05 -35.97 -6.43
C GLU A 644 3.26 -34.52 -6.01
N ALA A 645 2.21 -33.70 -6.09
CA ALA A 645 2.21 -32.34 -5.58
C ALA A 645 1.72 -32.34 -4.13
N SER A 646 2.62 -32.07 -3.19
CA SER A 646 2.27 -31.96 -1.78
C SER A 646 3.30 -31.16 -0.99
N GLY A 647 2.83 -30.44 0.04
CA GLY A 647 3.73 -29.82 1.02
C GLY A 647 4.63 -28.72 0.45
N GLY A 648 4.22 -28.08 -0.66
CA GLY A 648 4.96 -26.98 -1.27
C GLY A 648 5.88 -27.41 -2.41
N LYS A 649 5.89 -28.71 -2.77
CA LYS A 649 6.75 -29.26 -3.83
C LYS A 649 5.99 -30.20 -4.76
N LEU A 650 6.42 -30.24 -6.01
CA LEU A 650 6.16 -31.33 -6.94
C LEU A 650 7.31 -32.34 -6.85
N ASP A 651 7.03 -33.47 -6.22
CA ASP A 651 7.97 -34.57 -6.02
C ASP A 651 7.94 -35.49 -7.25
N ILE A 652 9.07 -35.57 -7.96
CA ILE A 652 9.24 -36.42 -9.16
C ILE A 652 10.29 -37.46 -8.84
N ASP A 653 9.87 -38.69 -8.51
CA ASP A 653 10.76 -39.81 -8.17
C ASP A 653 10.58 -40.96 -9.17
N VAL A 654 11.53 -41.09 -10.11
CA VAL A 654 11.34 -41.95 -11.30
C VAL A 654 12.56 -42.82 -11.63
N PRO A 655 12.38 -44.12 -11.90
CA PRO A 655 13.48 -45.03 -12.23
C PRO A 655 14.01 -44.87 -13.66
N ASN A 656 13.19 -44.30 -14.56
CA ASN A 656 13.49 -44.07 -15.98
C ASN A 656 12.89 -42.72 -16.41
N GLY A 657 12.59 -42.53 -17.70
CA GLY A 657 12.11 -41.27 -18.23
C GLY A 657 10.75 -40.85 -17.69
N ALA A 658 10.63 -39.57 -17.33
CA ALA A 658 9.38 -38.92 -17.01
C ALA A 658 9.29 -37.56 -17.69
N THR A 659 8.09 -37.19 -18.12
CA THR A 659 7.78 -35.84 -18.61
C THR A 659 6.50 -35.37 -17.92
N VAL A 660 6.55 -34.20 -17.29
CA VAL A 660 5.43 -33.65 -16.52
C VAL A 660 5.00 -32.35 -17.17
N TRP A 661 3.84 -32.38 -17.82
CA TRP A 661 3.30 -31.30 -18.64
C TRP A 661 2.40 -30.38 -17.82
N LEU A 662 2.61 -29.08 -17.95
CA LEU A 662 1.58 -28.10 -17.58
C LEU A 662 0.44 -28.23 -18.58
N LYS A 663 -0.81 -28.41 -18.13
CA LYS A 663 -1.98 -28.56 -19.02
C LYS A 663 -2.33 -27.27 -19.78
N GLN A 664 -2.03 -26.13 -19.18
CA GLN A 664 -2.23 -24.82 -19.79
C GLN A 664 -1.22 -24.59 -20.93
N GLN A 665 -1.75 -24.23 -22.09
CA GLN A 665 -0.94 -23.75 -23.20
C GLN A 665 -0.45 -22.33 -22.94
N LEU A 666 0.81 -22.05 -23.29
CA LEU A 666 1.44 -20.73 -23.20
C LEU A 666 1.51 -20.08 -24.58
N GLU A 667 1.27 -18.78 -24.64
CA GLU A 667 1.29 -17.99 -25.88
C GLU A 667 1.81 -16.56 -25.66
N GLY A 668 2.37 -15.98 -26.72
CA GLY A 668 2.92 -14.63 -26.71
C GLY A 668 4.22 -14.53 -25.90
N PRO A 669 4.62 -13.31 -25.51
CA PRO A 669 5.75 -13.11 -24.62
C PRO A 669 5.45 -13.63 -23.21
N TYR A 670 6.39 -14.37 -22.62
CA TYR A 670 6.29 -14.84 -21.24
C TYR A 670 7.67 -15.17 -20.65
N GLU A 671 7.76 -15.20 -19.31
CA GLU A 671 8.87 -15.76 -18.56
C GLU A 671 8.39 -16.90 -17.68
N ILE A 672 9.12 -18.02 -17.65
CA ILE A 672 8.87 -19.16 -16.75
C ILE A 672 9.95 -19.16 -15.69
N GLU A 673 9.56 -19.32 -14.43
CA GLU A 673 10.46 -19.46 -13.28
C GLU A 673 10.05 -20.65 -12.43
N PHE A 674 11.05 -21.32 -11.87
CA PHE A 674 10.88 -22.36 -10.85
C PHE A 674 12.22 -22.66 -10.17
N THR A 675 12.14 -23.24 -8.98
CA THR A 675 13.29 -23.84 -8.29
C THR A 675 13.24 -25.35 -8.49
N ALA A 676 14.37 -25.96 -8.85
CA ALA A 676 14.50 -27.42 -8.94
C ALA A 676 15.62 -27.90 -8.03
N THR A 677 15.32 -28.88 -7.19
CA THR A 677 16.30 -29.48 -6.28
C THR A 677 16.47 -30.96 -6.63
N PRO A 678 17.61 -31.37 -7.22
CA PRO A 678 17.89 -32.78 -7.43
C PRO A 678 18.18 -33.47 -6.09
N ILE A 679 17.57 -34.62 -5.84
CA ILE A 679 17.67 -35.34 -4.58
C ILE A 679 18.70 -36.46 -4.67
N SER A 680 19.59 -36.48 -3.69
CA SER A 680 20.55 -37.56 -3.45
C SER A 680 20.60 -37.87 -1.95
N ALA A 681 19.60 -38.62 -1.48
CA ALA A 681 19.41 -39.08 -0.10
C ALA A 681 19.62 -40.60 0.06
N GLY A 682 20.06 -41.29 -1.00
CA GLY A 682 20.31 -42.74 -0.99
C GLY A 682 19.11 -43.58 -1.45
N GLY A 683 18.09 -42.94 -2.03
CA GLY A 683 16.97 -43.59 -2.68
C GLY A 683 17.35 -44.34 -3.96
N PRO A 684 16.49 -45.24 -4.45
CA PRO A 684 16.77 -46.07 -5.63
C PRO A 684 16.93 -45.28 -6.94
N ASN A 685 16.37 -44.06 -7.00
CA ASN A 685 16.33 -43.23 -8.21
C ASN A 685 17.16 -41.93 -8.06
N ASP A 686 17.95 -41.80 -7.00
CA ASP A 686 18.72 -40.60 -6.62
C ASP A 686 20.02 -40.42 -7.44
N LYS A 687 20.00 -40.66 -8.76
CA LYS A 687 21.23 -40.63 -9.59
C LYS A 687 21.63 -39.24 -10.04
N VAL A 688 20.73 -38.25 -9.94
CA VAL A 688 20.95 -36.84 -10.33
C VAL A 688 21.57 -36.75 -11.73
N THR A 689 20.78 -37.03 -12.76
CA THR A 689 21.25 -37.16 -14.14
C THR A 689 21.13 -35.87 -14.93
N ASP A 690 19.91 -35.35 -15.08
CA ASP A 690 19.62 -34.14 -15.82
C ASP A 690 18.28 -33.53 -15.40
N LEU A 691 18.23 -32.20 -15.50
CA LEU A 691 17.00 -31.43 -15.51
C LEU A 691 16.75 -30.98 -16.94
N ASN A 692 15.66 -31.46 -17.53
CA ASN A 692 15.26 -31.07 -18.87
C ASN A 692 13.98 -30.24 -18.83
N THR A 693 13.89 -29.25 -19.71
CA THR A 693 12.67 -28.50 -19.94
C THR A 693 12.30 -28.47 -21.41
N PHE A 694 11.00 -28.56 -21.69
CA PHE A 694 10.41 -28.26 -22.99
C PHE A 694 9.55 -27.02 -22.86
N TRP A 695 9.59 -26.13 -23.85
CA TRP A 695 8.65 -25.01 -23.94
C TRP A 695 8.31 -24.67 -25.38
N ASN A 696 7.15 -24.05 -25.56
CA ASN A 696 6.46 -23.93 -26.86
C ASN A 696 6.35 -25.28 -27.59
N ALA A 697 6.18 -26.35 -26.82
CA ALA A 697 6.11 -27.70 -27.37
C ALA A 697 4.77 -27.93 -28.08
N ARG A 698 4.83 -28.48 -29.28
CA ARG A 698 3.68 -29.03 -30.00
C ARG A 698 4.06 -30.35 -30.65
N ASP A 699 3.20 -31.35 -30.56
CA ASP A 699 3.40 -32.62 -31.23
C ASP A 699 2.89 -32.54 -32.66
N VAL A 700 3.73 -32.80 -33.67
CA VAL A 700 3.28 -32.72 -35.08
C VAL A 700 2.21 -33.75 -35.43
N ARG A 701 2.05 -34.79 -34.61
CA ARG A 701 0.98 -35.81 -34.75
C ARG A 701 -0.37 -35.30 -34.24
N SER A 702 -0.35 -34.35 -33.30
CA SER A 702 -1.53 -33.74 -32.70
C SER A 702 -1.27 -32.25 -32.36
N PRO A 703 -1.19 -31.37 -33.37
CA PRO A 703 -0.67 -30.01 -33.20
C PRO A 703 -1.58 -29.12 -32.33
N GLU A 704 -2.88 -29.40 -32.27
CA GLU A 704 -3.88 -28.63 -31.52
C GLU A 704 -4.01 -29.07 -30.06
N ASP A 705 -3.57 -30.29 -29.73
CA ASP A 705 -3.65 -30.85 -28.39
C ASP A 705 -2.49 -31.81 -28.18
N ILE A 706 -1.53 -31.40 -27.36
CA ILE A 706 -0.36 -32.24 -27.08
C ILE A 706 -0.76 -33.55 -26.39
N PHE A 707 -1.88 -33.59 -25.66
CA PHE A 707 -2.34 -34.74 -24.89
C PHE A 707 -3.09 -35.78 -25.72
N ALA A 708 -3.54 -35.43 -26.93
CA ALA A 708 -4.19 -36.37 -27.85
C ALA A 708 -3.24 -37.49 -28.34
N THR A 709 -1.93 -37.24 -28.33
CA THR A 709 -0.93 -38.26 -28.60
C THR A 709 -0.47 -38.91 -27.30
N THR A 710 -0.76 -40.20 -27.13
CA THR A 710 -0.27 -40.97 -25.99
C THR A 710 1.23 -41.19 -26.08
N ARG A 711 1.97 -40.72 -25.07
CA ARG A 711 3.41 -41.00 -24.87
C ARG A 711 3.61 -41.66 -23.52
N SER A 712 4.67 -42.45 -23.44
CA SER A 712 5.03 -43.27 -22.30
C SER A 712 6.25 -42.73 -21.56
N GLY A 713 6.55 -41.43 -21.55
CA GLY A 713 7.75 -40.90 -20.86
C GLY A 713 9.11 -41.20 -21.53
N ALA A 714 9.14 -42.07 -22.54
CA ALA A 714 10.37 -42.51 -23.21
C ALA A 714 10.93 -41.41 -24.14
N PHE A 715 12.23 -41.11 -24.03
CA PHE A 715 12.80 -39.89 -24.64
C PHE A 715 12.59 -39.79 -26.16
N ALA A 716 12.76 -40.91 -26.88
CA ALA A 716 12.64 -40.95 -28.34
C ALA A 716 11.23 -40.59 -28.85
N GLN A 717 10.19 -40.72 -28.03
CA GLN A 717 8.82 -40.37 -28.44
C GLN A 717 8.59 -38.85 -28.53
N TYR A 718 9.49 -38.05 -27.98
CA TYR A 718 9.46 -36.59 -28.01
C TYR A 718 10.21 -35.99 -29.20
N ASP A 719 10.85 -36.80 -30.05
CA ASP A 719 11.49 -36.31 -31.27
C ASP A 719 10.46 -35.77 -32.30
N TYR A 720 9.18 -36.10 -32.13
CA TYR A 720 8.06 -35.54 -32.91
C TYR A 720 7.60 -34.15 -32.44
N LEU A 721 8.23 -33.58 -31.41
CA LEU A 721 7.90 -32.25 -30.95
C LEU A 721 8.53 -31.17 -31.83
N LYS A 722 7.76 -30.13 -32.16
CA LYS A 722 8.30 -28.80 -32.39
C LYS A 722 8.39 -28.11 -31.05
N THR A 723 9.61 -27.87 -30.55
CA THR A 723 9.82 -27.34 -29.19
C THR A 723 11.21 -26.75 -29.07
N TYR A 724 11.36 -25.83 -28.13
CA TYR A 724 12.67 -25.55 -27.54
C TYR A 724 12.93 -26.53 -26.40
N TYR A 725 14.19 -26.90 -26.22
CA TYR A 725 14.61 -27.86 -25.21
C TYR A 725 15.94 -27.45 -24.62
N VAL A 726 16.00 -27.33 -23.29
CA VAL A 726 17.27 -27.28 -22.56
C VAL A 726 17.38 -28.50 -21.66
N GLY A 727 18.52 -29.18 -21.74
CA GLY A 727 18.91 -30.20 -20.78
C GLY A 727 20.13 -29.72 -20.01
N GLN A 728 19.95 -29.42 -18.73
CA GLN A 728 21.06 -29.16 -17.80
C GLN A 728 21.55 -30.47 -17.21
N GLY A 729 22.80 -30.81 -17.51
CA GLY A 729 23.38 -32.08 -17.10
C GLY A 729 23.87 -32.10 -15.65
N ALA A 730 23.98 -33.30 -15.10
CA ALA A 730 24.73 -33.65 -13.89
C ALA A 730 25.40 -35.01 -14.03
N ASN A 731 26.38 -35.26 -13.16
CA ASN A 731 27.06 -36.55 -13.00
C ASN A 731 27.50 -37.16 -14.35
N LEU A 732 26.72 -38.10 -14.87
CA LEU A 732 27.00 -38.82 -16.12
C LEU A 732 26.69 -37.99 -17.39
N ASN A 733 25.92 -36.91 -17.26
CA ASN A 733 25.68 -35.92 -18.31
C ASN A 733 26.48 -34.65 -18.01
N THR A 734 27.64 -34.51 -18.63
CA THR A 734 28.61 -33.44 -18.33
C THR A 734 28.40 -32.17 -19.16
N THR A 735 27.22 -31.97 -19.70
CA THR A 735 26.92 -30.87 -20.63
C THR A 735 25.55 -30.28 -20.38
N THR A 736 25.42 -28.99 -20.59
CA THR A 736 24.18 -28.24 -20.63
C THR A 736 23.92 -27.79 -22.05
N ARG A 737 22.80 -28.25 -22.63
CA ARG A 737 22.54 -28.17 -24.06
C ARG A 737 21.24 -27.48 -24.38
N PHE A 738 21.27 -26.57 -25.35
CA PHE A 738 20.07 -25.98 -25.95
C PHE A 738 19.83 -26.57 -27.34
N ARG A 739 18.61 -27.05 -27.60
CA ARG A 739 18.13 -27.56 -28.88
C ARG A 739 16.82 -26.89 -29.31
N ARG A 740 16.60 -26.86 -30.62
CA ARG A 740 15.31 -26.52 -31.26
C ARG A 740 14.86 -27.73 -32.07
N TYR A 741 13.88 -28.46 -31.58
CA TYR A 741 13.35 -29.64 -32.26
C TYR A 741 12.38 -29.20 -33.35
N VAL A 742 12.45 -29.85 -34.52
CA VAL A 742 11.67 -29.44 -35.71
C VAL A 742 10.46 -30.33 -35.99
N GLY A 743 10.21 -31.32 -35.12
CA GLY A 743 9.10 -32.27 -35.27
C GLY A 743 9.38 -33.45 -36.20
N GLU A 744 10.64 -33.66 -36.58
CA GLU A 744 11.08 -34.78 -37.41
C GLU A 744 11.89 -35.76 -36.56
N PRO A 745 11.51 -37.06 -36.49
CA PRO A 745 12.20 -38.06 -35.68
C PRO A 745 13.71 -38.09 -35.91
N GLY A 746 14.50 -38.04 -34.84
CA GLY A 746 15.97 -37.98 -34.91
C GLY A 746 16.57 -36.63 -35.31
N ASN A 747 15.77 -35.66 -35.78
CA ASN A 747 16.24 -34.33 -36.18
C ASN A 747 16.03 -33.31 -35.06
N ARG A 748 17.07 -33.13 -34.23
CA ARG A 748 17.07 -32.24 -33.07
C ARG A 748 18.25 -31.27 -33.14
N PRO A 749 18.16 -30.21 -33.97
CA PRO A 749 19.20 -29.20 -34.11
C PRO A 749 19.76 -28.73 -32.76
N LEU A 750 21.08 -28.86 -32.62
CA LEU A 750 21.87 -28.37 -31.49
C LEU A 750 22.21 -26.90 -31.72
N ILE A 751 21.87 -26.04 -30.76
CA ILE A 751 22.17 -24.60 -30.79
C ILE A 751 23.42 -24.32 -29.95
N TYR A 752 23.41 -24.73 -28.68
CA TYR A 752 24.52 -24.55 -27.74
C TYR A 752 24.83 -25.85 -26.98
N ASP A 753 26.12 -26.10 -26.71
CA ASP A 753 26.65 -27.29 -26.01
C ASP A 753 27.77 -26.87 -25.07
N ASP A 754 27.39 -26.45 -23.87
CA ASP A 754 28.32 -25.91 -22.87
C ASP A 754 28.60 -26.97 -21.81
N THR A 755 29.77 -26.91 -21.18
CA THR A 755 30.14 -27.81 -20.07
C THR A 755 29.71 -27.27 -18.70
N SER A 756 29.06 -26.11 -18.66
CA SER A 756 28.65 -25.40 -17.44
C SER A 756 27.49 -24.44 -17.77
N PRO A 757 26.56 -24.14 -16.84
CA PRO A 757 26.47 -24.70 -15.48
C PRO A 757 25.96 -26.14 -15.49
N LEU A 758 26.41 -26.96 -14.54
CA LEU A 758 25.87 -28.30 -14.28
C LEU A 758 25.07 -28.26 -12.97
N ILE A 759 24.07 -29.12 -12.85
CA ILE A 759 23.30 -29.24 -11.61
C ILE A 759 24.09 -30.08 -10.59
N GLU A 760 23.92 -29.78 -9.32
CA GLU A 760 24.63 -30.45 -8.24
C GLU A 760 23.63 -31.12 -7.29
N ALA A 761 23.96 -32.32 -6.83
CA ALA A 761 23.11 -33.07 -5.92
C ALA A 761 22.77 -32.27 -4.65
N ASN A 762 21.49 -32.27 -4.27
CA ASN A 762 20.91 -31.58 -3.11
C ASN A 762 21.12 -30.06 -3.08
N LYS A 763 21.51 -29.43 -4.21
CA LYS A 763 21.56 -27.97 -4.33
C LYS A 763 20.37 -27.47 -5.14
N PRO A 764 19.51 -26.60 -4.58
CA PRO A 764 18.46 -25.96 -5.35
C PRO A 764 19.08 -25.12 -6.47
N ILE A 765 18.45 -25.16 -7.65
CA ILE A 765 18.78 -24.31 -8.78
C ILE A 765 17.56 -23.50 -9.21
N ARG A 766 17.71 -22.19 -9.35
CA ARG A 766 16.64 -21.32 -9.88
C ARG A 766 16.77 -21.23 -11.39
N VAL A 767 15.76 -21.73 -12.10
CA VAL A 767 15.70 -21.65 -13.57
C VAL A 767 14.77 -20.52 -13.97
N ARG A 768 15.20 -19.70 -14.94
CA ARG A 768 14.34 -18.73 -15.62
C ARG A 768 14.45 -18.85 -17.13
N ILE A 769 13.32 -18.93 -17.81
CA ILE A 769 13.22 -19.04 -19.27
C ILE A 769 12.42 -17.84 -19.77
N SER A 770 13.02 -16.99 -20.60
CA SER A 770 12.37 -15.79 -21.15
C SER A 770 12.12 -15.98 -22.65
N VAL A 771 10.87 -15.84 -23.07
CA VAL A 771 10.42 -15.97 -24.46
C VAL A 771 9.79 -14.64 -24.89
N HIS A 772 10.48 -13.86 -25.71
CA HIS A 772 10.06 -12.52 -26.11
C HIS A 772 10.18 -12.35 -27.63
N GLY A 773 9.13 -12.75 -28.35
CA GLY A 773 9.12 -12.71 -29.81
C GLY A 773 10.18 -13.65 -30.39
N GLN A 774 11.19 -13.07 -31.05
CA GLN A 774 12.31 -13.83 -31.62
C GLN A 774 13.40 -14.15 -30.58
N GLN A 775 13.43 -13.46 -29.44
CA GLN A 775 14.48 -13.63 -28.44
C GLN A 775 14.09 -14.67 -27.39
N ILE A 776 14.98 -15.62 -27.15
CA ILE A 776 14.83 -16.71 -26.19
C ILE A 776 16.06 -16.74 -25.29
N ARG A 777 15.84 -16.61 -23.98
CA ARG A 777 16.92 -16.64 -22.99
C ARG A 777 16.68 -17.70 -21.93
N TYR A 778 17.76 -18.31 -21.49
CA TYR A 778 17.76 -19.30 -20.43
C TYR A 778 18.75 -18.89 -19.35
N TYR A 779 18.30 -18.85 -18.11
CA TYR A 779 19.09 -18.49 -16.94
C TYR A 779 19.11 -19.64 -15.93
N SER A 780 20.22 -19.78 -15.23
CA SER A 780 20.42 -20.70 -14.11
C SER A 780 21.08 -19.92 -12.98
N ASP A 781 20.46 -19.85 -11.80
CA ASP A 781 20.89 -19.05 -10.66
C ASP A 781 21.23 -17.60 -11.05
N ASP A 782 20.29 -16.98 -11.78
CA ASP A 782 20.36 -15.63 -12.34
C ASP A 782 21.49 -15.38 -13.37
N GLN A 783 22.35 -16.38 -13.62
CA GLN A 783 23.33 -16.33 -14.70
C GLN A 783 22.67 -16.60 -16.04
N LEU A 784 22.81 -15.67 -16.99
CA LEU A 784 22.42 -15.89 -18.39
C LEU A 784 23.31 -16.99 -19.00
N VAL A 785 22.72 -18.15 -19.29
CA VAL A 785 23.40 -19.29 -19.90
C VAL A 785 23.31 -19.23 -21.42
N PHE A 786 22.09 -19.02 -21.95
CA PHE A 786 21.86 -18.94 -23.38
C PHE A 786 21.06 -17.68 -23.75
N ASP A 787 21.49 -16.97 -24.79
CA ASP A 787 20.72 -15.92 -25.50
C ASP A 787 20.66 -16.31 -26.97
N TYR A 788 19.48 -16.67 -27.45
CA TYR A 788 19.24 -17.13 -28.82
C TYR A 788 18.20 -16.25 -29.49
N THR A 789 18.45 -15.88 -30.74
CA THR A 789 17.48 -15.20 -31.59
C THR A 789 17.03 -16.16 -32.69
N ASP A 790 15.78 -16.58 -32.63
CA ASP A 790 15.15 -17.43 -33.64
C ASP A 790 14.48 -16.57 -34.71
N ALA A 791 14.87 -16.73 -35.97
CA ALA A 791 14.25 -16.03 -37.09
C ALA A 791 12.81 -16.53 -37.39
N ASP A 792 12.47 -17.73 -36.93
CA ASP A 792 11.15 -18.35 -37.08
C ASP A 792 10.70 -18.94 -35.73
N PRO A 793 10.35 -18.07 -34.76
CA PRO A 793 10.09 -18.52 -33.40
C PRO A 793 8.78 -19.32 -33.31
N TYR A 794 8.75 -20.35 -32.48
CA TYR A 794 7.49 -21.02 -32.14
C TYR A 794 6.63 -20.07 -31.29
N PRO A 795 5.42 -19.68 -31.72
CA PRO A 795 4.67 -18.60 -31.07
C PRO A 795 3.90 -19.03 -29.81
N SER A 796 3.65 -20.32 -29.65
CA SER A 796 2.89 -20.90 -28.55
C SER A 796 3.05 -22.41 -28.47
N GLY A 797 2.79 -22.97 -27.28
CA GLY A 797 2.80 -24.41 -27.04
C GLY A 797 2.79 -24.74 -25.55
N TRP A 798 3.07 -25.99 -25.21
CA TRP A 798 3.05 -26.48 -23.85
C TRP A 798 4.43 -26.47 -23.21
N PHE A 799 4.46 -26.35 -21.88
CA PHE A 799 5.65 -26.45 -21.05
C PHE A 799 5.69 -27.81 -20.34
N ALA A 800 6.89 -28.38 -20.19
CA ALA A 800 7.09 -29.56 -19.37
C ALA A 800 8.47 -29.62 -18.72
N PHE A 801 8.50 -30.20 -17.51
CA PHE A 801 9.70 -30.76 -16.92
C PHE A 801 9.95 -32.15 -17.49
N ARG A 802 11.21 -32.53 -17.60
CA ARG A 802 11.62 -33.90 -17.95
C ARG A 802 12.87 -34.30 -17.19
N THR A 803 12.94 -35.56 -16.81
CA THR A 803 14.16 -36.17 -16.28
C THR A 803 14.21 -37.66 -16.61
N VAL A 804 15.34 -38.31 -16.35
CA VAL A 804 15.52 -39.76 -16.50
C VAL A 804 16.28 -40.34 -15.33
N ALA A 805 15.72 -41.35 -14.67
CA ALA A 805 16.39 -42.05 -13.57
C ALA A 805 16.90 -41.08 -12.48
N SER A 806 16.03 -40.16 -12.05
CA SER A 806 16.33 -39.09 -11.10
C SER A 806 15.16 -38.87 -10.16
N HIS A 807 15.46 -38.22 -9.03
CA HIS A 807 14.52 -37.72 -8.06
C HIS A 807 14.68 -36.19 -7.94
N PHE A 808 13.60 -35.43 -8.11
CA PHE A 808 13.58 -33.97 -8.01
C PHE A 808 12.43 -33.47 -7.15
N HIS A 809 12.68 -32.40 -6.41
CA HIS A 809 11.62 -31.51 -5.95
C HIS A 809 11.57 -30.28 -6.86
N ILE A 810 10.39 -29.91 -7.34
CA ILE A 810 10.14 -28.63 -8.03
C ILE A 810 9.28 -27.74 -7.13
N GLU A 811 9.70 -26.48 -6.98
CA GLU A 811 9.10 -25.49 -6.09
C GLU A 811 8.92 -24.15 -6.85
N ASP A 812 8.05 -23.27 -6.35
CA ASP A 812 7.87 -21.89 -6.83
C ASP A 812 7.62 -21.73 -8.35
N PHE A 813 6.84 -22.63 -8.97
CA PHE A 813 6.58 -22.54 -10.41
C PHE A 813 5.67 -21.36 -10.73
N THR A 814 6.18 -20.42 -11.53
CA THR A 814 5.41 -19.25 -12.01
C THR A 814 5.70 -18.96 -13.46
N VAL A 815 4.66 -18.62 -14.21
CA VAL A 815 4.74 -18.08 -15.56
C VAL A 815 4.21 -16.66 -15.55
N TRP A 816 5.07 -15.73 -15.96
CA TRP A 816 4.84 -14.30 -16.02
C TRP A 816 4.60 -13.86 -17.45
N ARG A 817 3.70 -12.91 -17.64
CA ARG A 817 3.59 -12.12 -18.85
C ARG A 817 4.25 -10.77 -18.57
N PRO A 818 5.24 -10.37 -19.40
CA PRO A 818 5.88 -9.07 -19.26
C PRO A 818 4.91 -7.94 -19.64
N PRO A 819 5.14 -6.72 -19.11
CA PRO A 819 4.50 -5.50 -19.57
C PRO A 819 4.49 -5.37 -21.09
N ALA A 820 3.33 -5.01 -21.66
CA ALA A 820 3.27 -4.57 -23.04
C ALA A 820 4.04 -3.24 -23.18
N ARG A 821 4.96 -3.19 -24.15
CA ARG A 821 5.73 -1.96 -24.47
C ARG A 821 4.87 -0.89 -25.12
#